data_AF-A0A8H7HGF5-F1
#
_entry.id   AF-A0A8H7HGF5-F1
#
_cell.length_a   1.000
_cell.length_b   1.000
_cell.length_c   1.000
_cell.angle_alpha   90.00
_cell.angle_beta   90.00
_cell.angle_gamma   90.00
#
_symmetry.space_group_name_H-M   'P 1'
#
loop_
_entity.id
_entity.type
_entity.pdbx_description
1 polymer ?
#
loop_
_entity_poly.entity_id
_entity_poly.type
_entity_poly.pdbx_seq_one_letter_code
_entity_poly.pdbx_strand_id
1 'polypeptide(L)'
;MNPEQQDRDMNDATSALSHLTEIDDNETVPSMTNDDYTETGTDGRVSPAPSLYSLTPSLRDQSFRHVHGRSLNAHSDVYSLPADELEAQRLYKQHKLFYLLARNDHYYGMNDLVREVLAPTEERQRMVLDLGCGPGAWTIQCATDFPHVEVLGVDLAPTSAIVPPPNCRFEIDDLNLGLEHFFGPTFDIVHARLLNSGVKDYAGLVDQVSRCLRPGGLVIFAEFDFRIWAEDHRLLIPPNFYTPLPTPSQGGQSATGSTIGLGSSGRSSANASKFSTVLTQWAVPTWMATMSKCVRAKGGNIDAATLLKTWLREHPNYEDVQPRDLWAPLGPWKATQPNDWTQHPNFPTVGEMSRDNLINLMIGARPLLYGWFSSEEVAELEETATKEVQAETDPMYIRVQVTTALIRKTMSQYTQVDLSIGKLFDVKNKIALVSGGGSGIGFMIASALVQNGAKVYIASRKEKQLQEAQKALNEKGPGRCEYIVADLGSKAGCEALCDAFKKRESKLHILVNNSGATWGAPWDNFPEKEGWDRVMALNVKSLFYMTSGLSELLQKDATAADPGRVVNISSVAGNDPIAHDTGLANKDQDNTSKAAVNHLTTTMAVTLAPKFVTVNAILPGVYPSKMTAFGFSKAADLLAKSHPMGRVGAPTDMAGLFLFLVSPGGAHITGAHIESDGGSRISGRGIGKL
;
A
#
# COMPACT_ATOMS: atom_id res chain seq x y z
N MET A 1 -31.36 17.40 32.92
CA MET A 1 -30.46 16.70 33.86
C MET A 1 -30.52 17.42 35.20
N ASN A 2 -30.45 16.68 36.30
CA ASN A 2 -30.49 17.21 37.66
C ASN A 2 -29.20 18.02 37.95
N PRO A 3 -29.27 19.32 38.30
CA PRO A 3 -28.09 20.15 38.57
C PRO A 3 -27.18 19.59 39.66
N GLU A 4 -27.74 18.92 40.67
CA GLU A 4 -26.98 18.31 41.77
C GLU A 4 -26.18 17.07 41.33
N GLN A 5 -26.55 16.47 40.19
CA GLN A 5 -25.83 15.33 39.61
C GLN A 5 -24.67 15.83 38.71
N GLN A 6 -24.84 16.98 38.04
CA GLN A 6 -23.76 17.67 37.34
C GLN A 6 -22.67 18.20 38.29
N ASP A 7 -23.03 18.71 39.47
CA ASP A 7 -22.05 19.16 40.47
C ASP A 7 -21.29 18.00 41.13
N ARG A 8 -21.91 16.81 41.26
CA ARG A 8 -21.23 15.59 41.72
C ARG A 8 -20.28 15.03 40.67
N ASP A 9 -20.72 14.95 39.42
CA ASP A 9 -19.88 14.51 38.30
C ASP A 9 -18.70 15.48 38.06
N MET A 10 -18.89 16.79 38.29
CA MET A 10 -17.79 17.77 38.30
C MET A 10 -16.79 17.52 39.44
N ASN A 11 -17.25 17.21 40.65
CA ASN A 11 -16.35 16.99 41.80
C ASN A 11 -15.58 15.67 41.70
N ASP A 12 -16.19 14.59 41.19
CA ASP A 12 -15.51 13.30 41.01
C ASP A 12 -14.48 13.34 39.85
N ALA A 13 -14.77 14.07 38.77
CA ALA A 13 -13.80 14.32 37.70
C ALA A 13 -12.65 15.26 38.13
N THR A 14 -12.93 16.23 39.00
CA THR A 14 -11.90 17.13 39.55
C THR A 14 -11.00 16.40 40.56
N SER A 15 -11.55 15.45 41.32
CA SER A 15 -10.81 14.54 42.19
C SER A 15 -9.84 13.64 41.40
N ALA A 16 -10.31 12.98 40.33
CA ALA A 16 -9.46 12.15 39.48
C ALA A 16 -8.34 12.93 38.75
N LEU A 17 -8.58 14.20 38.41
CA LEU A 17 -7.59 15.09 37.79
C LEU A 17 -6.64 15.75 38.80
N SER A 18 -7.07 15.98 40.04
CA SER A 18 -6.19 16.55 41.09
C SER A 18 -5.02 15.62 41.42
N HIS A 19 -5.25 14.30 41.37
CA HIS A 19 -4.20 13.28 41.51
C HIS A 19 -3.19 13.23 40.34
N LEU A 20 -3.50 13.87 39.20
CA LEU A 20 -2.58 13.99 38.06
C LEU A 20 -1.74 15.27 38.09
N THR A 21 -2.01 16.20 39.02
CA THR A 21 -1.36 17.53 39.08
C THR A 21 -0.55 17.81 40.34
N GLU A 22 -0.64 16.98 41.39
CA GLU A 22 0.17 17.13 42.60
C GLU A 22 1.42 16.22 42.53
N ILE A 23 2.54 16.78 42.05
CA ILE A 23 3.88 16.25 42.29
C ILE A 23 4.45 17.02 43.48
N ASP A 24 4.67 16.35 44.60
CA ASP A 24 5.43 16.87 45.73
C ASP A 24 6.93 16.79 45.37
N ASP A 25 7.62 17.93 45.38
CA ASP A 25 9.00 18.13 44.87
C ASP A 25 10.10 17.45 45.73
N ASN A 26 9.78 16.44 46.55
CA ASN A 26 10.73 15.94 47.55
C ASN A 26 10.80 14.43 47.81
N GLU A 27 10.24 13.57 46.95
CA GLU A 27 10.47 12.13 47.04
C GLU A 27 11.41 11.61 45.96
N THR A 28 12.64 11.28 46.36
CA THR A 28 13.57 10.46 45.58
C THR A 28 12.96 9.08 45.32
N VAL A 29 12.63 8.79 44.07
CA VAL A 29 12.14 7.48 43.61
C VAL A 29 13.24 6.40 43.75
N PRO A 30 13.01 5.25 44.40
CA PRO A 30 13.98 4.17 44.48
C PRO A 30 14.16 3.48 43.12
N SER A 31 15.40 3.18 42.75
CA SER A 31 15.72 2.26 41.66
C SER A 31 15.16 0.87 41.98
N MET A 32 14.19 0.41 41.21
CA MET A 32 13.73 -0.98 41.23
C MET A 32 13.78 -1.57 39.82
N THR A 33 14.71 -2.50 39.62
CA THR A 33 14.75 -3.46 38.51
C THR A 33 13.64 -4.49 38.74
N ASN A 34 12.58 -4.49 37.92
CA ASN A 34 11.56 -5.53 37.97
C ASN A 34 11.99 -6.73 37.11
N ASP A 35 12.55 -7.75 37.76
CA ASP A 35 12.92 -9.05 37.17
C ASP A 35 11.80 -10.11 37.22
N ASP A 36 10.56 -9.77 37.59
CA ASP A 36 9.48 -10.75 37.81
C ASP A 36 8.36 -10.75 36.73
N TYR A 37 8.74 -10.86 35.46
CA TYR A 37 7.82 -11.39 34.44
C TYR A 37 8.07 -12.89 34.27
N THR A 38 7.34 -13.71 35.02
CA THR A 38 7.29 -15.16 34.79
C THR A 38 6.58 -15.45 33.46
N GLU A 39 7.32 -16.02 32.51
CA GLU A 39 6.82 -16.63 31.27
C GLU A 39 5.85 -17.78 31.58
N THR A 40 4.55 -17.50 31.72
CA THR A 40 3.52 -18.54 31.62
C THR A 40 2.30 -18.00 30.89
N GLY A 41 2.36 -18.07 29.55
CA GLY A 41 1.24 -17.80 28.65
C GLY A 41 1.53 -18.41 27.28
N THR A 42 1.12 -19.65 27.09
CA THR A 42 1.20 -20.34 25.80
C THR A 42 0.17 -19.75 24.83
N ASP A 43 0.55 -18.71 24.07
CA ASP A 43 0.05 -18.49 22.71
C ASP A 43 0.98 -17.53 21.95
N GLY A 44 1.58 -18.03 20.87
CA GLY A 44 2.68 -17.38 20.17
C GLY A 44 2.27 -16.24 19.23
N ARG A 45 1.99 -15.05 19.77
CA ARG A 45 1.88 -13.81 18.98
C ARG A 45 2.58 -12.64 19.68
N VAL A 46 3.91 -12.69 19.63
CA VAL A 46 4.79 -11.60 20.07
C VAL A 46 5.02 -10.69 18.85
N SER A 47 4.57 -9.44 18.94
CA SER A 47 5.03 -8.37 18.03
C SER A 47 6.55 -8.25 18.17
N PRO A 48 7.33 -8.17 17.08
CA PRO A 48 8.79 -8.03 17.16
C PRO A 48 9.25 -6.67 17.71
N ALA A 49 8.34 -5.72 17.98
CA ALA A 49 8.66 -4.40 18.50
C ALA A 49 8.91 -4.43 20.03
N PRO A 50 10.01 -3.84 20.53
CA PRO A 50 10.30 -3.81 21.96
C PRO A 50 9.28 -2.98 22.73
N SER A 51 8.73 -3.54 23.82
CA SER A 51 7.91 -2.82 24.79
C SER A 51 8.70 -1.64 25.37
N LEU A 52 8.11 -0.45 25.43
CA LEU A 52 8.73 0.78 25.95
C LEU A 52 9.29 0.66 27.37
N TYR A 53 8.76 -0.26 28.18
CA TYR A 53 9.22 -0.54 29.55
C TYR A 53 10.48 -1.42 29.63
N SER A 54 10.96 -1.91 28.48
CA SER A 54 12.20 -2.70 28.36
C SER A 54 13.39 -1.91 27.80
N LEU A 55 13.19 -0.63 27.43
CA LEU A 55 14.26 0.21 26.86
C LEU A 55 15.20 0.72 27.96
N THR A 56 16.50 0.52 27.75
CA THR A 56 17.52 1.14 28.60
C THR A 56 17.54 2.66 28.41
N PRO A 57 17.99 3.46 29.40
CA PRO A 57 18.09 4.91 29.27
C PRO A 57 18.86 5.37 28.03
N SER A 58 19.94 4.66 27.67
CA SER A 58 20.73 4.94 26.47
C SER A 58 19.99 4.69 25.16
N LEU A 59 19.08 3.71 25.11
CA LEU A 59 18.25 3.46 23.91
C LEU A 59 17.12 4.49 23.81
N ARG A 60 16.57 4.93 24.95
CA ARG A 60 15.57 6.01 25.01
C ARG A 60 16.14 7.33 24.49
N ASP A 61 17.39 7.67 24.84
CA ASP A 61 18.05 8.89 24.33
C ASP A 61 18.28 8.84 22.81
N GLN A 62 18.50 7.66 22.23
CA GLN A 62 18.69 7.50 20.78
C GLN A 62 17.40 7.72 19.96
N SER A 63 16.22 7.70 20.61
CA SER A 63 14.95 8.00 19.97
C SER A 63 14.75 9.49 19.67
N PHE A 64 15.65 10.36 20.13
CA PHE A 64 15.55 11.81 19.96
C PHE A 64 16.75 12.41 19.21
N ARG A 65 16.49 13.48 18.46
CA ARG A 65 17.50 14.39 17.89
C ARG A 65 17.25 15.81 18.38
N HIS A 66 18.31 16.54 18.70
CA HIS A 66 18.20 17.94 19.13
C HIS A 66 18.33 18.90 17.96
N VAL A 67 17.29 19.70 17.74
CA VAL A 67 17.21 20.66 16.63
C VAL A 67 16.75 22.00 17.20
N HIS A 68 17.59 23.03 17.05
CA HIS A 68 17.29 24.40 17.50
C HIS A 68 16.79 24.51 18.96
N GLY A 69 17.39 23.72 19.86
CA GLY A 69 17.04 23.74 21.30
C GLY A 69 15.78 22.95 21.67
N ARG A 70 15.19 22.21 20.74
CA ARG A 70 14.05 21.31 20.96
C ARG A 70 14.46 19.86 20.69
N SER A 71 13.84 18.91 21.37
CA SER A 71 14.02 17.47 21.07
C SER A 71 12.95 17.03 20.09
N LEU A 72 13.34 16.43 18.98
CA LEU A 72 12.44 15.87 17.95
C LEU A 72 12.65 14.35 17.87
N ASN A 73 11.69 13.62 17.31
CA ASN A 73 11.86 12.19 17.03
C ASN A 73 13.05 11.94 16.07
N ALA A 74 13.76 10.83 16.28
CA ALA A 74 14.87 10.37 15.43
C ALA A 74 14.45 9.32 14.39
N HIS A 75 13.21 8.82 14.45
CA HIS A 75 12.74 7.69 13.65
C HIS A 75 12.15 8.11 12.28
N SER A 76 11.59 9.32 12.18
CA SER A 76 10.96 9.83 10.96
C SER A 76 11.54 11.18 10.52
N ASP A 77 11.78 11.32 9.22
CA ASP A 77 12.12 12.60 8.59
C ASP A 77 10.89 13.40 8.12
N VAL A 78 9.69 12.82 8.25
CA VAL A 78 8.41 13.45 7.85
C VAL A 78 7.88 14.29 9.00
N TYR A 79 7.66 13.67 10.16
CA TYR A 79 7.16 14.36 11.34
C TYR A 79 8.28 15.19 11.98
N SER A 80 8.11 16.51 11.99
CA SER A 80 9.16 17.47 12.37
C SER A 80 8.76 18.37 13.54
N LEU A 81 7.71 18.01 14.29
CA LEU A 81 7.36 18.71 15.53
C LEU A 81 8.17 18.14 16.70
N PRO A 82 8.40 18.95 17.76
CA PRO A 82 9.06 18.49 18.97
C PRO A 82 8.36 17.29 19.62
N ALA A 83 9.10 16.57 20.45
CA ALA A 83 8.65 15.47 21.29
C ALA A 83 9.24 15.61 22.71
N ASP A 84 9.52 16.85 23.13
CA ASP A 84 10.00 17.18 24.47
C ASP A 84 8.86 17.41 25.47
N GLU A 85 9.22 17.62 26.74
CA GLU A 85 8.27 17.78 27.84
C GLU A 85 7.29 18.94 27.62
N LEU A 86 7.74 20.05 27.05
CA LEU A 86 6.88 21.19 26.72
C LEU A 86 5.79 20.79 25.73
N GLU A 87 6.14 20.00 24.71
CA GLU A 87 5.16 19.49 23.76
C GLU A 87 4.23 18.44 24.40
N ALA A 88 4.76 17.55 25.24
CA ALA A 88 3.94 16.58 25.96
C ALA A 88 2.88 17.28 26.83
N GLN A 89 3.26 18.32 27.57
CA GLN A 89 2.33 19.14 28.35
C GLN A 89 1.27 19.83 27.48
N ARG A 90 1.67 20.35 26.30
CA ARG A 90 0.72 20.91 25.32
C ARG A 90 -0.28 19.85 24.88
N LEU A 91 0.17 18.64 24.55
CA LEU A 91 -0.67 17.54 24.08
C LEU A 91 -1.63 17.01 25.16
N TYR A 92 -1.24 17.01 26.44
CA TYR A 92 -2.17 16.70 27.54
C TYR A 92 -3.31 17.74 27.63
N LYS A 93 -2.97 19.04 27.58
CA LYS A 93 -3.97 20.12 27.55
C LYS A 93 -4.85 20.02 26.29
N GLN A 94 -4.27 19.65 25.15
CA GLN A 94 -4.99 19.42 23.91
C GLN A 94 -5.97 18.25 24.03
N HIS A 95 -5.61 17.15 24.71
CA HIS A 95 -6.53 16.05 24.96
C HIS A 95 -7.76 16.52 25.77
N LYS A 96 -7.56 17.31 26.83
CA LYS A 96 -8.66 17.92 27.60
C LYS A 96 -9.51 18.89 26.75
N LEU A 97 -8.87 19.67 25.88
CA LEU A 97 -9.58 20.54 24.94
C LEU A 97 -10.53 19.74 24.03
N PHE A 98 -10.07 18.61 23.48
CA PHE A 98 -10.89 17.76 22.61
C PHE A 98 -12.09 17.15 23.37
N TYR A 99 -11.89 16.74 24.62
CA TYR A 99 -12.97 16.29 25.49
C TYR A 99 -14.07 17.35 25.66
N LEU A 100 -13.69 18.60 25.95
CA LEU A 100 -14.64 19.71 26.10
C LEU A 100 -15.31 20.08 24.77
N LEU A 101 -14.56 20.08 23.65
CA LEU A 101 -15.11 20.32 22.30
C LEU A 101 -16.12 19.25 21.89
N ALA A 102 -15.90 18.01 22.32
CA ALA A 102 -16.80 16.89 22.13
C ALA A 102 -18.00 16.88 23.11
N ARG A 103 -18.19 17.94 23.90
CA ARG A 103 -19.23 18.08 24.93
C ARG A 103 -19.07 17.03 26.05
N ASN A 104 -17.88 16.96 26.62
CA ASN A 104 -17.51 16.08 27.72
C ASN A 104 -17.52 14.59 27.33
N ASP A 105 -17.00 14.28 26.14
CA ASP A 105 -16.94 12.93 25.59
C ASP A 105 -15.53 12.64 25.03
N HIS A 106 -14.83 11.65 25.60
CA HIS A 106 -13.48 11.24 25.17
C HIS A 106 -13.45 10.58 23.77
N TYR A 107 -14.63 10.22 23.26
CA TYR A 107 -14.85 9.50 22.00
C TYR A 107 -15.66 10.34 21.00
N TYR A 108 -15.58 11.67 21.09
CA TYR A 108 -16.11 12.61 20.09
C TYR A 108 -17.64 12.52 19.86
N GLY A 109 -18.39 12.14 20.90
CA GLY A 109 -19.84 11.95 20.85
C GLY A 109 -20.26 10.50 20.54
N MET A 110 -19.33 9.55 20.50
CA MET A 110 -19.55 8.15 20.12
C MET A 110 -19.48 7.20 21.31
N ASN A 111 -19.62 7.70 22.54
CA ASN A 111 -19.60 6.92 23.78
C ASN A 111 -20.41 5.62 23.69
N ASP A 112 -21.67 5.69 23.25
CA ASP A 112 -22.55 4.52 23.18
C ASP A 112 -22.03 3.46 22.20
N LEU A 113 -21.57 3.87 21.03
CA LEU A 113 -21.02 2.96 20.01
C LEU A 113 -19.71 2.34 20.46
N VAL A 114 -18.82 3.12 21.08
CA VAL A 114 -17.56 2.61 21.65
C VAL A 114 -17.86 1.57 22.73
N ARG A 115 -18.83 1.84 23.62
CA ARG A 115 -19.27 0.89 24.64
C ARG A 115 -19.88 -0.37 24.05
N GLU A 116 -20.65 -0.26 22.96
CA GLU A 116 -21.21 -1.41 22.25
C GLU A 116 -20.09 -2.29 21.64
N VAL A 117 -19.16 -1.69 20.90
CA VAL A 117 -18.07 -2.41 20.23
C VAL A 117 -17.12 -3.08 21.22
N LEU A 118 -16.85 -2.41 22.35
CA LEU A 118 -15.98 -2.93 23.42
C LEU A 118 -16.74 -3.73 24.49
N ALA A 119 -18.02 -4.04 24.31
CA ALA A 119 -18.76 -4.83 25.28
C ALA A 119 -18.07 -6.20 25.52
N PRO A 120 -17.94 -6.64 26.78
CA PRO A 120 -17.33 -7.92 27.11
C PRO A 120 -18.01 -9.08 26.38
N THR A 121 -17.23 -10.06 25.94
CA THR A 121 -17.72 -11.31 25.34
C THR A 121 -16.96 -12.49 25.89
N GLU A 122 -17.64 -13.63 26.08
CA GLU A 122 -17.01 -14.86 26.56
C GLU A 122 -16.01 -15.46 25.56
N GLU A 123 -16.13 -15.10 24.27
CA GLU A 123 -15.37 -15.71 23.18
C GLU A 123 -13.94 -15.19 23.03
N ARG A 124 -13.67 -13.93 23.43
CA ARG A 124 -12.36 -13.30 23.17
C ARG A 124 -12.09 -12.04 24.00
N GLN A 125 -10.80 -11.74 24.13
CA GLN A 125 -10.27 -10.48 24.65
C GLN A 125 -10.50 -9.33 23.65
N ARG A 126 -11.00 -8.19 24.16
CA ARG A 126 -11.19 -6.96 23.40
C ARG A 126 -9.89 -6.19 23.29
N MET A 127 -9.64 -5.60 22.12
CA MET A 127 -8.37 -4.89 21.87
C MET A 127 -8.60 -3.54 21.18
N VAL A 128 -7.81 -2.54 21.57
CA VAL A 128 -7.79 -1.19 21.00
C VAL A 128 -6.38 -0.84 20.55
N LEU A 129 -6.26 -0.22 19.38
CA LEU A 129 -5.02 0.36 18.87
C LEU A 129 -5.16 1.88 18.76
N ASP A 130 -4.22 2.62 19.35
CA ASP A 130 -4.16 4.08 19.28
C ASP A 130 -2.90 4.52 18.52
N LEU A 131 -3.08 4.99 17.28
CA LEU A 131 -2.02 5.37 16.36
C LEU A 131 -1.68 6.87 16.51
N GLY A 132 -0.41 7.17 16.79
CA GLY A 132 0.03 8.53 17.12
C GLY A 132 -0.46 8.96 18.49
N CYS A 133 -0.27 8.10 19.48
CA CYS A 133 -0.80 8.31 20.83
C CYS A 133 -0.16 9.49 21.57
N GLY A 134 0.97 10.03 21.07
CA GLY A 134 1.74 11.10 21.67
C GLY A 134 2.15 10.76 23.11
N PRO A 135 1.78 11.59 24.11
CA PRO A 135 2.08 11.29 25.51
C PRO A 135 1.13 10.25 26.13
N GLY A 136 0.27 9.59 25.35
CA GLY A 136 -0.55 8.45 25.78
C GLY A 136 -1.84 8.82 26.51
N ALA A 137 -2.22 10.10 26.56
CA ALA A 137 -3.37 10.57 27.34
C ALA A 137 -4.68 9.86 26.96
N TRP A 138 -4.96 9.73 25.66
CA TRP A 138 -6.17 9.04 25.19
C TRP A 138 -6.08 7.53 25.42
N THR A 139 -4.92 6.94 25.17
CA THR A 139 -4.64 5.52 25.40
C THR A 139 -4.91 5.12 26.84
N ILE A 140 -4.36 5.87 27.81
CA ILE A 140 -4.52 5.64 29.25
C ILE A 140 -5.97 5.86 29.67
N GLN A 141 -6.63 6.90 29.15
CA GLN A 141 -8.04 7.14 29.41
C GLN A 141 -8.90 5.96 28.93
N CYS A 142 -8.67 5.46 27.72
CA CYS A 142 -9.40 4.32 27.17
C CYS A 142 -9.18 3.04 28.01
N ALA A 143 -7.95 2.77 28.42
CA ALA A 143 -7.63 1.64 29.28
C ALA A 143 -8.29 1.74 30.66
N THR A 144 -8.43 2.97 31.19
CA THR A 144 -9.10 3.26 32.47
C THR A 144 -10.61 3.10 32.35
N ASP A 145 -11.21 3.61 31.27
CA ASP A 145 -12.65 3.51 30.99
C ASP A 145 -13.10 2.07 30.77
N PHE A 146 -12.20 1.23 30.23
CA PHE A 146 -12.47 -0.17 29.88
C PHE A 146 -11.39 -1.14 30.43
N PRO A 147 -11.42 -1.45 31.74
CA PRO A 147 -10.40 -2.32 32.37
C PRO A 147 -10.31 -3.74 31.80
N HIS A 148 -11.35 -4.21 31.12
CA HIS A 148 -11.41 -5.53 30.47
C HIS A 148 -10.90 -5.54 29.02
N VAL A 149 -10.37 -4.41 28.52
CA VAL A 149 -9.88 -4.26 27.14
C VAL A 149 -8.37 -4.09 27.16
N GLU A 150 -7.64 -4.76 26.26
CA GLU A 150 -6.22 -4.46 26.06
C GLU A 150 -6.05 -3.25 25.15
N VAL A 151 -5.25 -2.27 25.56
CA VAL A 151 -5.02 -1.04 24.81
C VAL A 151 -3.54 -0.93 24.45
N LEU A 152 -3.26 -0.78 23.15
CA LEU A 152 -1.93 -0.58 22.62
C LEU A 152 -1.83 0.84 22.04
N GLY A 153 -0.94 1.65 22.59
CA GLY A 153 -0.56 2.95 22.03
C GLY A 153 0.71 2.84 21.18
N VAL A 154 0.71 3.49 20.02
CA VAL A 154 1.86 3.52 19.11
C VAL A 154 2.26 4.98 18.84
N ASP A 155 3.54 5.30 18.96
CA ASP A 155 4.07 6.62 18.61
C ASP A 155 5.52 6.54 18.08
N LEU A 156 5.99 7.62 17.45
CA LEU A 156 7.36 7.74 16.93
C LEU A 156 8.39 8.01 18.02
N ALA A 157 7.96 8.47 19.20
CA ALA A 157 8.83 8.77 20.32
C ALA A 157 8.33 8.08 21.61
N PRO A 158 9.24 7.78 22.55
CA PRO A 158 8.88 7.25 23.86
C PRO A 158 7.83 8.11 24.57
N THR A 159 6.74 7.47 24.99
CA THR A 159 5.66 8.10 25.77
C THR A 159 6.15 8.51 27.18
N SER A 160 5.51 9.55 27.75
CA SER A 160 5.86 10.18 29.04
C SER A 160 5.77 9.23 30.26
N ALA A 161 6.32 9.68 31.38
CA ALA A 161 6.63 8.95 32.63
C ALA A 161 5.42 8.46 33.46
N ILE A 162 4.19 8.50 32.94
CA ILE A 162 3.02 7.99 33.66
C ILE A 162 3.03 6.46 33.60
N VAL A 163 2.92 5.82 34.77
CA VAL A 163 2.77 4.36 34.85
C VAL A 163 1.41 3.99 34.27
N PRO A 164 1.35 3.19 33.20
CA PRO A 164 0.10 2.87 32.54
C PRO A 164 -0.70 1.86 33.36
N PRO A 165 -2.03 1.80 33.16
CA PRO A 165 -2.83 0.70 33.68
C PRO A 165 -2.30 -0.67 33.23
N PRO A 166 -2.53 -1.76 33.99
CA PRO A 166 -2.01 -3.10 33.65
C PRO A 166 -2.45 -3.64 32.28
N ASN A 167 -3.58 -3.16 31.76
CA ASN A 167 -4.13 -3.50 30.45
C ASN A 167 -3.67 -2.56 29.31
N CYS A 168 -2.67 -1.70 29.56
CA CYS A 168 -2.20 -0.71 28.61
C CYS A 168 -0.69 -0.87 28.37
N ARG A 169 -0.27 -0.86 27.10
CA ARG A 169 1.15 -0.86 26.72
C ARG A 169 1.43 0.13 25.59
N PHE A 170 2.70 0.48 25.42
CA PHE A 170 3.16 1.39 24.36
C PHE A 170 4.28 0.77 23.54
N GLU A 171 4.25 1.00 22.23
CA GLU A 171 5.26 0.57 21.25
C GLU A 171 5.78 1.77 20.46
N ILE A 172 7.07 1.77 20.12
CA ILE A 172 7.66 2.76 19.20
C ILE A 172 7.59 2.21 17.78
N ASP A 173 6.91 2.91 16.89
CA ASP A 173 6.79 2.49 15.49
C ASP A 173 6.58 3.68 14.54
N ASP A 174 7.05 3.53 13.30
CA ASP A 174 6.81 4.50 12.23
C ASP A 174 5.74 3.98 11.27
N LEU A 175 4.56 4.59 11.34
CA LEU A 175 3.40 4.25 10.50
C LEU A 175 3.69 4.34 9.00
N ASN A 176 4.75 5.06 8.57
CA ASN A 176 5.17 5.11 7.18
C ASN A 176 5.89 3.82 6.70
N LEU A 177 6.28 2.93 7.61
CA LEU A 177 6.85 1.62 7.30
C LEU A 177 5.78 0.54 7.10
N GLY A 178 4.54 0.82 7.48
CA GLY A 178 3.38 -0.04 7.31
C GLY A 178 2.95 -0.77 8.60
N LEU A 179 1.70 -1.24 8.60
CA LEU A 179 1.04 -1.92 9.73
C LEU A 179 0.97 -3.43 9.53
N GLU A 180 1.81 -4.02 8.66
CA GLU A 180 1.75 -5.44 8.29
C GLU A 180 1.83 -6.38 9.48
N HIS A 181 2.59 -6.01 10.49
CA HIS A 181 2.77 -6.78 11.73
C HIS A 181 1.53 -6.76 12.64
N PHE A 182 0.60 -5.83 12.42
CA PHE A 182 -0.72 -5.78 13.05
C PHE A 182 -1.82 -6.42 12.20
N PHE A 183 -1.50 -6.94 11.00
CA PHE A 183 -2.51 -7.56 10.15
C PHE A 183 -3.03 -8.88 10.69
N GLY A 184 -4.29 -9.15 10.33
CA GLY A 184 -5.10 -10.18 10.95
C GLY A 184 -6.07 -9.47 11.89
N PRO A 185 -7.39 -9.70 11.78
CA PRO A 185 -8.41 -8.93 12.50
C PRO A 185 -8.21 -9.04 14.02
N THR A 186 -7.44 -8.11 14.58
CA THR A 186 -6.91 -8.18 15.95
C THR A 186 -7.56 -7.13 16.83
N PHE A 187 -7.89 -5.97 16.29
CA PHE A 187 -8.43 -4.86 17.07
C PHE A 187 -9.94 -4.70 16.86
N ASP A 188 -10.66 -4.37 17.94
CA ASP A 188 -12.07 -3.99 17.88
C ASP A 188 -12.22 -2.49 17.63
N ILE A 189 -11.26 -1.66 18.08
CA ILE A 189 -11.19 -0.24 17.74
C ILE A 189 -9.78 0.16 17.30
N VAL A 190 -9.69 1.00 16.26
CA VAL A 190 -8.48 1.75 15.92
C VAL A 190 -8.81 3.23 16.04
N HIS A 191 -8.08 3.94 16.90
CA HIS A 191 -8.11 5.38 17.02
C HIS A 191 -6.84 5.97 16.38
N ALA A 192 -6.99 7.09 15.68
CA ALA A 192 -5.90 7.79 15.03
C ALA A 192 -6.19 9.29 15.01
N ARG A 193 -5.25 10.10 15.50
CA ARG A 193 -5.50 11.52 15.73
C ARG A 193 -4.30 12.39 15.37
N LEU A 194 -4.56 13.42 14.56
CA LEU A 194 -3.60 14.46 14.15
C LEU A 194 -2.36 13.91 13.43
N LEU A 195 -2.52 12.81 12.70
CA LEU A 195 -1.43 12.12 12.01
C LEU A 195 -1.04 12.76 10.68
N ASN A 196 -1.88 13.64 10.12
CA ASN A 196 -1.71 14.19 8.78
C ASN A 196 -0.41 15.00 8.56
N SER A 197 0.29 15.37 9.62
CA SER A 197 1.60 16.03 9.54
C SER A 197 2.77 15.04 9.45
N GLY A 198 2.59 13.79 9.85
CA GLY A 198 3.64 12.76 9.93
C GLY A 198 3.46 11.58 8.96
N VAL A 199 2.30 11.44 8.31
CA VAL A 199 1.99 10.33 7.40
C VAL A 199 2.03 10.78 5.95
N LYS A 200 2.79 10.07 5.10
CA LYS A 200 2.92 10.35 3.66
C LYS A 200 1.69 9.91 2.87
N ASP A 201 1.36 8.62 2.96
CA ASP A 201 0.24 8.01 2.26
C ASP A 201 -0.92 7.75 3.22
N TYR A 202 -1.71 8.80 3.46
CA TYR A 202 -2.84 8.70 4.38
C TYR A 202 -3.96 7.81 3.83
N ALA A 203 -4.16 7.79 2.52
CA ALA A 203 -5.14 6.89 1.89
C ALA A 203 -4.72 5.42 2.06
N GLY A 204 -3.42 5.12 1.89
CA GLY A 204 -2.84 3.83 2.22
C GLY A 204 -2.98 3.47 3.70
N LEU A 205 -2.81 4.43 4.63
CA LEU A 205 -3.05 4.19 6.05
C LEU A 205 -4.51 3.78 6.33
N VAL A 206 -5.49 4.43 5.67
CA VAL A 206 -6.91 4.05 5.77
C VAL A 206 -7.13 2.60 5.32
N ASP A 207 -6.51 2.17 4.22
CA ASP A 207 -6.58 0.76 3.77
C ASP A 207 -5.97 -0.20 4.80
N GLN A 208 -4.78 0.13 5.30
CA GLN A 208 -4.06 -0.70 6.27
C GLN A 208 -4.80 -0.84 7.60
N VAL A 209 -5.38 0.24 8.12
CA VAL A 209 -6.22 0.21 9.34
C VAL A 209 -7.41 -0.73 9.15
N SER A 210 -7.99 -0.79 7.94
CA SER A 210 -9.11 -1.70 7.66
C SER A 210 -8.74 -3.19 7.81
N ARG A 211 -7.45 -3.52 7.69
CA ARG A 211 -6.89 -4.88 7.79
C ARG A 211 -6.46 -5.26 9.20
N CYS A 212 -6.35 -4.26 10.09
CA CYS A 212 -6.06 -4.44 11.52
C CYS A 212 -7.36 -4.69 12.32
N LEU A 213 -8.48 -4.13 11.85
CA LEU A 213 -9.78 -4.21 12.51
C LEU A 213 -10.51 -5.53 12.28
N ARG A 214 -11.25 -5.96 13.30
CA ARG A 214 -12.18 -7.08 13.25
C ARG A 214 -13.46 -6.72 12.49
N PRO A 215 -14.19 -7.71 11.92
CA PRO A 215 -15.54 -7.47 11.42
C PRO A 215 -16.43 -6.81 12.49
N GLY A 216 -17.07 -5.71 12.14
CA GLY A 216 -17.81 -4.87 13.08
C GLY A 216 -16.98 -3.98 13.99
N GLY A 217 -15.65 -3.95 13.83
CA GLY A 217 -14.76 -3.05 14.54
C GLY A 217 -14.92 -1.61 14.07
N LEU A 218 -14.57 -0.67 14.94
CA LEU A 218 -14.75 0.77 14.74
C LEU A 218 -13.42 1.43 14.44
N VAL A 219 -13.40 2.31 13.44
CA VAL A 219 -12.30 3.27 13.27
C VAL A 219 -12.75 4.66 13.70
N ILE A 220 -11.86 5.38 14.38
CA ILE A 220 -12.05 6.77 14.79
C ILE A 220 -10.84 7.57 14.31
N PHE A 221 -11.01 8.34 13.24
CA PHE A 221 -10.01 9.28 12.76
C PHE A 221 -10.38 10.70 13.15
N ALA A 222 -9.43 11.46 13.70
CA ALA A 222 -9.60 12.86 14.08
C ALA A 222 -8.45 13.72 13.55
N GLU A 223 -8.66 14.40 12.42
CA GLU A 223 -7.62 15.15 11.72
C GLU A 223 -7.89 16.65 11.72
N PHE A 224 -6.87 17.44 12.03
CA PHE A 224 -6.99 18.90 12.03
C PHE A 224 -6.80 19.49 10.64
N ASP A 225 -7.53 20.55 10.39
CA ASP A 225 -7.40 21.36 9.19
C ASP A 225 -6.36 22.46 9.41
N PHE A 226 -5.36 22.55 8.53
CA PHE A 226 -4.37 23.63 8.56
C PHE A 226 -4.95 24.99 8.12
N ARG A 227 -6.25 25.06 7.80
CA ARG A 227 -6.93 26.29 7.43
C ARG A 227 -7.67 26.89 8.61
N ILE A 228 -7.75 28.22 8.60
CA ILE A 228 -8.52 29.00 9.58
C ILE A 228 -9.84 29.43 8.98
N TRP A 229 -10.88 29.41 9.79
CA TRP A 229 -12.26 29.64 9.37
C TRP A 229 -12.88 30.80 10.17
N ALA A 230 -13.77 31.55 9.55
CA ALA A 230 -14.49 32.63 10.24
C ALA A 230 -15.71 32.09 11.03
N GLU A 231 -16.44 32.98 11.71
CA GLU A 231 -17.66 32.66 12.48
C GLU A 231 -18.75 31.95 11.66
N ASP A 232 -18.90 32.33 10.40
CA ASP A 232 -19.84 31.71 9.44
C ASP A 232 -19.27 30.44 8.77
N HIS A 233 -18.14 29.93 9.29
CA HIS A 233 -17.40 28.79 8.77
C HIS A 233 -16.98 28.95 7.29
N ARG A 234 -16.81 30.18 6.80
CA ARG A 234 -16.11 30.41 5.53
C ARG A 234 -14.60 30.38 5.75
N LEU A 235 -13.88 29.88 4.75
CA LEU A 235 -12.42 29.83 4.76
C LEU A 235 -11.84 31.26 4.75
N LEU A 236 -10.91 31.54 5.67
CA LEU A 236 -10.06 32.73 5.63
C LEU A 236 -8.84 32.44 4.76
N ILE A 237 -8.75 33.12 3.61
CA ILE A 237 -7.69 32.90 2.61
C ILE A 237 -6.58 33.94 2.82
N PRO A 238 -5.48 33.63 3.51
CA PRO A 238 -4.42 34.60 3.73
C PRO A 238 -3.76 35.02 2.41
N PRO A 239 -3.12 36.20 2.37
CA PRO A 239 -2.46 36.69 1.17
C PRO A 239 -1.35 35.78 0.66
N ASN A 240 -0.69 35.02 1.55
CA ASN A 240 0.33 34.06 1.16
C ASN A 240 -0.25 32.74 0.65
N PHE A 241 -1.58 32.50 0.64
CA PHE A 241 -2.16 31.17 0.42
C PHE A 241 -1.65 30.50 -0.87
N TYR A 242 -1.60 31.24 -1.97
CA TYR A 242 -1.12 30.74 -3.27
C TYR A 242 0.39 30.96 -3.51
N THR A 243 1.10 31.58 -2.58
CA THR A 243 2.54 31.85 -2.71
C THR A 243 3.34 30.57 -2.44
N PRO A 244 4.18 30.10 -3.37
CA PRO A 244 5.04 28.93 -3.16
C PRO A 244 6.03 29.13 -2.02
N LEU A 245 6.53 28.02 -1.45
CA LEU A 245 7.67 28.10 -0.53
C LEU A 245 8.92 28.62 -1.25
N PRO A 246 9.78 29.38 -0.57
CA PRO A 246 11.09 29.73 -1.10
C PRO A 246 11.94 28.45 -1.28
N THR A 247 13.04 28.56 -2.03
CA THR A 247 14.01 27.46 -2.12
C THR A 247 14.64 27.23 -0.74
N PRO A 248 14.79 25.96 -0.28
CA PRO A 248 15.40 25.68 1.03
C PRO A 248 16.80 26.30 1.12
N SER A 249 17.12 26.93 2.25
CA SER A 249 18.49 27.39 2.48
C SER A 249 19.41 26.17 2.61
N GLN A 250 20.45 26.06 1.77
CA GLN A 250 21.50 25.06 1.98
C GLN A 250 22.14 25.30 3.35
N GLY A 251 22.17 24.26 4.18
CA GLY A 251 22.25 24.36 5.64
C GLY A 251 23.45 25.07 6.24
N GLY A 252 23.31 25.39 7.53
CA GLY A 252 24.41 25.84 8.38
C GLY A 252 25.59 24.87 8.35
N GLN A 253 26.66 25.30 7.70
CA GLN A 253 28.01 24.92 8.08
C GLN A 253 28.64 26.08 8.84
N SER A 254 29.24 25.73 9.96
CA SER A 254 30.00 26.54 10.90
C SER A 254 30.83 27.66 10.26
N ALA A 255 30.64 28.90 10.71
CA ALA A 255 31.63 29.95 10.53
C ALA A 255 32.75 29.76 11.57
N THR A 256 33.83 29.08 11.15
CA THR A 256 35.17 29.28 11.73
C THR A 256 36.06 29.91 10.66
N GLY A 257 36.92 30.83 11.07
CA GLY A 257 37.36 31.98 10.27
C GLY A 257 38.29 31.73 9.09
N SER A 258 38.36 32.70 8.18
CA SER A 258 39.58 33.47 7.87
C SER A 258 39.35 34.41 6.68
N THR A 259 40.29 35.33 6.51
CA THR A 259 40.19 36.70 6.02
C THR A 259 40.48 36.86 4.51
N ILE A 260 40.05 38.02 3.97
CA ILE A 260 40.58 38.80 2.82
C ILE A 260 39.70 38.83 1.55
N GLY A 261 39.25 40.05 1.21
CA GLY A 261 38.73 40.39 -0.12
C GLY A 261 37.94 41.70 -0.14
N LEU A 262 38.64 42.84 -0.07
CA LEU A 262 38.08 44.18 -0.27
C LEU A 262 37.42 44.30 -1.67
N GLY A 263 36.17 44.75 -1.68
CA GLY A 263 35.43 45.13 -2.87
C GLY A 263 34.27 46.06 -2.49
N SER A 264 34.58 47.32 -2.25
CA SER A 264 33.62 48.39 -2.00
C SER A 264 32.82 48.72 -3.26
N SER A 265 31.55 48.37 -3.30
CA SER A 265 30.54 49.11 -4.06
C SER A 265 29.22 49.05 -3.30
N GLY A 266 28.67 50.24 -3.03
CA GLY A 266 27.52 50.41 -2.15
C GLY A 266 26.29 49.65 -2.63
N ARG A 267 25.72 48.85 -1.74
CA ARG A 267 24.30 48.51 -1.78
C ARG A 267 23.63 49.24 -0.63
N SER A 268 22.90 50.28 -1.01
CA SER A 268 21.89 50.94 -0.22
C SER A 268 20.96 49.93 0.47
N SER A 269 20.63 50.24 1.71
CA SER A 269 19.50 49.74 2.49
C SER A 269 18.28 49.36 1.65
N ALA A 270 18.03 48.05 1.47
CA ALA A 270 16.75 47.51 1.03
C ALA A 270 16.69 45.99 1.28
N ASN A 271 16.87 45.55 2.53
CA ASN A 271 16.30 44.28 2.97
C ASN A 271 14.87 44.57 3.40
N ALA A 272 13.97 44.71 2.43
CA ALA A 272 12.55 44.50 2.67
C ALA A 272 12.39 43.04 3.10
N SER A 273 11.85 42.79 4.30
CA SER A 273 11.56 41.41 4.75
C SER A 273 10.70 40.74 3.67
N LYS A 274 10.86 39.43 3.43
CA LYS A 274 10.02 38.72 2.44
C LYS A 274 8.51 38.79 2.79
N PHE A 275 8.18 39.33 3.96
CA PHE A 275 6.85 39.59 4.48
C PHE A 275 6.45 41.08 4.50
N SER A 276 7.33 42.02 4.12
CA SER A 276 7.22 43.46 4.44
C SER A 276 6.24 44.30 3.60
N THR A 277 5.18 43.70 3.06
CA THR A 277 4.04 44.50 2.56
C THR A 277 2.67 43.92 2.88
N VAL A 278 2.58 42.86 3.72
CA VAL A 278 1.31 42.16 3.94
C VAL A 278 1.17 41.60 5.37
N LEU A 279 1.31 42.45 6.40
CA LEU A 279 1.17 42.03 7.80
C LEU A 279 0.21 42.92 8.61
N THR A 280 -1.01 43.15 8.10
CA THR A 280 -2.06 43.83 8.90
C THR A 280 -3.42 43.17 8.87
N GLN A 281 -3.61 42.06 8.13
CA GLN A 281 -4.87 41.32 8.13
C GLN A 281 -4.59 39.82 7.94
N TRP A 282 -5.09 38.98 8.84
CA TRP A 282 -5.05 37.51 8.78
C TRP A 282 -3.65 36.92 9.02
N ALA A 283 -3.00 37.33 10.11
CA ALA A 283 -1.68 36.85 10.53
C ALA A 283 -1.70 35.36 10.95
N VAL A 284 -2.68 34.92 11.72
CA VAL A 284 -2.91 33.53 12.12
C VAL A 284 -3.18 32.64 10.91
N PRO A 285 -4.11 32.98 9.99
CA PRO A 285 -4.23 32.27 8.71
C PRO A 285 -2.91 32.22 7.93
N THR A 286 -2.13 33.31 7.89
CA THR A 286 -0.84 33.37 7.19
C THR A 286 0.19 32.42 7.81
N TRP A 287 0.26 32.35 9.15
CA TRP A 287 1.10 31.39 9.87
C TRP A 287 0.73 29.95 9.51
N MET A 288 -0.55 29.61 9.64
CA MET A 288 -1.04 28.24 9.39
C MET A 288 -0.84 27.82 7.93
N ALA A 289 -1.05 28.72 6.97
CA ALA A 289 -0.77 28.47 5.56
C ALA A 289 0.73 28.31 5.27
N THR A 290 1.61 28.94 6.06
CA THR A 290 3.06 28.75 5.96
C THR A 290 3.47 27.39 6.51
N MET A 291 2.96 27.04 7.69
CA MET A 291 3.19 25.74 8.34
C MET A 291 2.73 24.59 7.44
N SER A 292 1.52 24.68 6.87
CA SER A 292 0.96 23.61 6.02
C SER A 292 1.84 23.30 4.81
N LYS A 293 2.41 24.32 4.19
CA LYS A 293 3.33 24.13 3.07
C LYS A 293 4.64 23.47 3.51
N CYS A 294 5.17 23.84 4.67
CA CYS A 294 6.38 23.21 5.21
C CYS A 294 6.13 21.74 5.53
N VAL A 295 4.98 21.40 6.14
CA VAL A 295 4.55 20.02 6.37
C VAL A 295 4.44 19.25 5.05
N ARG A 296 3.77 19.82 4.05
CA ARG A 296 3.66 19.20 2.72
C ARG A 296 5.03 18.99 2.06
N ALA A 297 5.95 19.94 2.20
CA ALA A 297 7.30 19.82 1.66
C ALA A 297 8.14 18.72 2.36
N LYS A 298 7.83 18.40 3.61
CA LYS A 298 8.39 17.23 4.33
C LYS A 298 7.69 15.91 4.02
N GLY A 299 6.59 15.96 3.27
CA GLY A 299 5.82 14.78 2.84
C GLY A 299 4.56 14.52 3.65
N GLY A 300 4.18 15.37 4.60
CA GLY A 300 2.93 15.22 5.34
C GLY A 300 1.69 15.46 4.45
N ASN A 301 0.63 14.70 4.70
CA ASN A 301 -0.60 14.69 3.94
C ASN A 301 -1.65 15.70 4.48
N ILE A 302 -1.39 17.00 4.32
CA ILE A 302 -2.22 18.07 4.89
C ILE A 302 -3.69 18.10 4.43
N ASP A 303 -4.05 17.36 3.37
CA ASP A 303 -5.41 17.30 2.83
C ASP A 303 -6.26 16.21 3.50
N ALA A 304 -5.68 15.40 4.40
CA ALA A 304 -6.37 14.29 5.05
C ALA A 304 -7.67 14.74 5.75
N ALA A 305 -7.65 15.86 6.49
CA ALA A 305 -8.84 16.43 7.14
C ALA A 305 -9.95 16.89 6.17
N THR A 306 -9.69 16.91 4.86
CA THR A 306 -10.71 17.17 3.83
C THR A 306 -11.16 15.87 3.17
N LEU A 307 -10.23 14.95 2.91
CA LEU A 307 -10.44 13.78 2.07
C LEU A 307 -10.84 12.50 2.83
N LEU A 308 -10.61 12.44 4.15
CA LEU A 308 -10.85 11.25 4.97
C LEU A 308 -12.26 10.68 4.83
N LYS A 309 -13.28 11.55 4.84
CA LYS A 309 -14.68 11.18 4.59
C LYS A 309 -14.87 10.48 3.24
N THR A 310 -14.19 10.96 2.20
CA THR A 310 -14.29 10.38 0.85
C THR A 310 -13.57 9.03 0.81
N TRP A 311 -12.35 8.97 1.33
CA TRP A 311 -11.57 7.73 1.40
C TRP A 311 -12.34 6.63 2.13
N LEU A 312 -12.90 6.91 3.30
CA LEU A 312 -13.69 5.91 4.05
C LEU A 312 -14.97 5.48 3.32
N ARG A 313 -15.64 6.39 2.59
CA ARG A 313 -16.88 6.07 1.86
C ARG A 313 -16.66 5.22 0.61
N GLU A 314 -15.55 5.46 -0.08
CA GLU A 314 -15.19 4.76 -1.31
C GLU A 314 -14.48 3.44 -1.02
N HIS A 315 -13.95 3.27 0.19
CA HIS A 315 -13.24 2.07 0.60
C HIS A 315 -14.20 0.88 0.80
N PRO A 316 -13.91 -0.30 0.22
CA PRO A 316 -14.86 -1.42 0.17
C PRO A 316 -15.19 -2.02 1.55
N ASN A 317 -14.25 -1.98 2.49
CA ASN A 317 -14.38 -2.64 3.79
C ASN A 317 -15.17 -1.83 4.84
N TYR A 318 -15.35 -0.53 4.62
CA TYR A 318 -16.01 0.36 5.58
C TYR A 318 -17.49 0.54 5.25
N GLU A 319 -18.30 0.67 6.28
CA GLU A 319 -19.70 1.09 6.23
C GLU A 319 -20.03 2.06 7.36
N ASP A 320 -21.24 2.62 7.32
CA ASP A 320 -21.72 3.58 8.32
C ASP A 320 -20.73 4.72 8.59
N VAL A 321 -20.26 5.36 7.51
CA VAL A 321 -19.26 6.43 7.59
C VAL A 321 -19.92 7.73 8.09
N GLN A 322 -19.57 8.13 9.30
CA GLN A 322 -20.15 9.29 9.99
C GLN A 322 -19.10 10.41 10.17
N PRO A 323 -19.09 11.42 9.28
CA PRO A 323 -18.23 12.59 9.43
C PRO A 323 -18.87 13.63 10.36
N ARG A 324 -18.05 14.29 11.17
CA ARG A 324 -18.40 15.39 12.06
C ARG A 324 -17.27 16.41 12.10
N ASP A 325 -17.61 17.68 12.06
CA ASP A 325 -16.64 18.76 12.29
C ASP A 325 -16.73 19.21 13.76
N LEU A 326 -15.59 19.29 14.43
CA LEU A 326 -15.42 20.02 15.69
C LEU A 326 -14.78 21.37 15.38
N TRP A 327 -15.43 22.44 15.80
CA TRP A 327 -15.00 23.80 15.55
C TRP A 327 -14.37 24.37 16.82
N ALA A 328 -13.04 24.35 16.86
CA ALA A 328 -12.25 24.86 17.98
C ALA A 328 -12.13 26.38 17.90
N PRO A 329 -12.76 27.15 18.82
CA PRO A 329 -12.74 28.59 18.77
C PRO A 329 -11.40 29.14 19.27
N LEU A 330 -10.71 30.00 18.52
CA LEU A 330 -9.47 30.67 18.94
C LEU A 330 -9.71 31.92 19.81
N GLY A 331 -10.57 31.77 20.83
CA GLY A 331 -11.20 32.86 21.58
C GLY A 331 -10.85 32.86 23.07
N PRO A 332 -11.68 33.42 23.97
CA PRO A 332 -13.10 33.72 23.76
C PRO A 332 -13.38 35.17 23.32
N TRP A 333 -13.72 35.36 22.05
CA TRP A 333 -14.26 36.64 21.57
C TRP A 333 -15.76 36.79 21.90
N LYS A 334 -16.27 38.01 21.76
CA LYS A 334 -17.70 38.28 21.80
C LYS A 334 -18.35 37.88 20.46
N ALA A 335 -19.21 36.87 20.47
CA ALA A 335 -19.91 36.41 19.26
C ALA A 335 -20.73 37.53 18.62
N THR A 336 -20.64 37.68 17.29
CA THR A 336 -21.46 38.66 16.55
C THR A 336 -22.89 38.15 16.36
N GLN A 337 -23.05 36.82 16.32
CA GLN A 337 -24.33 36.12 16.26
C GLN A 337 -24.31 34.96 17.27
N PRO A 338 -24.90 35.13 18.46
CA PRO A 338 -24.99 34.06 19.45
C PRO A 338 -25.70 32.82 18.88
N ASN A 339 -25.13 31.66 19.18
CA ASN A 339 -25.61 30.33 18.79
C ASN A 339 -25.47 29.34 19.97
N ASP A 340 -25.92 28.11 19.79
CA ASP A 340 -25.91 27.09 20.85
C ASP A 340 -24.52 26.85 21.44
N TRP A 341 -23.46 26.96 20.62
CA TRP A 341 -22.08 26.76 21.04
C TRP A 341 -21.49 27.96 21.77
N THR A 342 -21.62 29.17 21.23
CA THR A 342 -21.13 30.41 21.86
C THR A 342 -21.86 30.75 23.16
N GLN A 343 -23.05 30.17 23.37
CA GLN A 343 -23.81 30.25 24.62
C GLN A 343 -23.52 29.08 25.58
N HIS A 344 -22.75 28.07 25.15
CA HIS A 344 -22.42 26.92 25.97
C HIS A 344 -21.53 27.33 27.16
N PRO A 345 -21.75 26.80 28.38
CA PRO A 345 -20.96 27.17 29.57
C PRO A 345 -19.45 26.98 29.40
N ASN A 346 -19.03 25.97 28.62
CA ASN A 346 -17.62 25.70 28.36
C ASN A 346 -17.00 26.61 27.30
N PHE A 347 -17.75 27.45 26.58
CA PHE A 347 -17.23 28.26 25.48
C PHE A 347 -16.05 29.16 25.89
N PRO A 348 -16.09 29.90 27.02
CA PRO A 348 -14.96 30.71 27.46
C PRO A 348 -13.68 29.88 27.67
N THR A 349 -13.81 28.78 28.42
CA THR A 349 -12.70 27.86 28.73
C THR A 349 -12.13 27.20 27.47
N VAL A 350 -13.00 26.73 26.58
CA VAL A 350 -12.60 26.07 25.33
C VAL A 350 -11.95 27.05 24.37
N GLY A 351 -12.45 28.29 24.32
CA GLY A 351 -11.84 29.40 23.60
C GLY A 351 -10.39 29.61 24.03
N GLU A 352 -10.20 29.88 25.33
CA GLU A 352 -8.89 30.16 25.91
C GLU A 352 -7.92 28.99 25.71
N MET A 353 -8.36 27.76 25.99
CA MET A 353 -7.55 26.57 25.79
C MET A 353 -7.15 26.37 24.32
N SER A 354 -8.04 26.65 23.37
CA SER A 354 -7.76 26.51 21.94
C SER A 354 -6.78 27.56 21.45
N ARG A 355 -6.94 28.82 21.89
CA ARG A 355 -6.01 29.91 21.61
C ARG A 355 -4.62 29.58 22.14
N ASP A 356 -4.52 29.20 23.40
CA ASP A 356 -3.25 28.87 24.04
C ASP A 356 -2.60 27.65 23.39
N ASN A 357 -3.40 26.64 23.03
CA ASN A 357 -2.91 25.48 22.28
C ASN A 357 -2.36 25.87 20.92
N LEU A 358 -3.01 26.80 20.20
CA LEU A 358 -2.51 27.31 18.91
C LEU A 358 -1.20 28.07 19.11
N ILE A 359 -1.12 29.00 20.06
CA ILE A 359 0.12 29.77 20.34
C ILE A 359 1.29 28.80 20.61
N ASN A 360 1.09 27.82 21.47
CA ASN A 360 2.12 26.83 21.79
C ASN A 360 2.47 25.93 20.59
N LEU A 361 1.51 25.61 19.72
CA LEU A 361 1.77 24.93 18.45
C LEU A 361 2.63 25.79 17.52
N MET A 362 2.37 27.10 17.41
CA MET A 362 3.18 28.01 16.59
C MET A 362 4.63 28.06 17.11
N ILE A 363 4.81 28.19 18.42
CA ILE A 363 6.14 28.15 19.06
C ILE A 363 6.83 26.80 18.81
N GLY A 364 6.10 25.69 18.98
CA GLY A 364 6.58 24.33 18.72
C GLY A 364 6.97 24.07 17.26
N ALA A 365 6.28 24.70 16.32
CA ALA A 365 6.50 24.52 14.89
C ALA A 365 7.66 25.35 14.32
N ARG A 366 8.28 26.27 15.09
CA ARG A 366 9.39 27.09 14.61
C ARG A 366 10.53 26.27 13.95
N PRO A 367 11.02 25.15 14.54
CA PRO A 367 12.06 24.33 13.92
C PRO A 367 11.71 23.80 12.53
N LEU A 368 10.43 23.52 12.26
CA LEU A 368 9.98 23.08 10.94
C LEU A 368 10.14 24.19 9.89
N LEU A 369 9.89 25.45 10.25
CA LEU A 369 9.93 26.59 9.31
C LEU A 369 11.37 27.04 8.99
N TYR A 370 12.33 26.80 9.88
CA TYR A 370 13.73 27.23 9.69
C TYR A 370 14.44 26.60 8.48
N GLY A 371 13.88 25.54 7.88
CA GLY A 371 14.38 25.02 6.60
C GLY A 371 14.17 25.96 5.40
N TRP A 372 13.27 26.94 5.53
CA TRP A 372 12.82 27.83 4.45
C TRP A 372 12.91 29.32 4.78
N PHE A 373 12.87 29.67 6.06
CA PHE A 373 12.81 31.03 6.55
C PHE A 373 13.89 31.28 7.61
N SER A 374 14.36 32.52 7.71
CA SER A 374 15.28 32.94 8.77
C SER A 374 14.62 32.92 10.15
N SER A 375 15.42 32.85 11.22
CA SER A 375 14.92 32.91 12.60
C SER A 375 14.11 34.17 12.88
N GLU A 376 14.54 35.30 12.31
CA GLU A 376 13.88 36.60 12.45
C GLU A 376 12.52 36.63 11.74
N GLU A 377 12.45 36.12 10.50
CA GLU A 377 11.19 36.04 9.74
C GLU A 377 10.17 35.15 10.45
N VAL A 378 10.60 34.01 11.00
CA VAL A 378 9.72 33.10 11.74
C VAL A 378 9.26 33.74 13.06
N ALA A 379 10.15 34.45 13.77
CA ALA A 379 9.78 35.15 15.00
C ALA A 379 8.78 36.28 14.74
N GLU A 380 8.99 37.09 13.70
CA GLU A 380 8.07 38.16 13.31
C GLU A 380 6.68 37.62 12.93
N LEU A 381 6.63 36.52 12.18
CA LEU A 381 5.37 35.90 11.77
C LEU A 381 4.62 35.31 12.98
N GLU A 382 5.32 34.65 13.90
CA GLU A 382 4.74 34.10 15.12
C GLU A 382 4.23 35.21 16.04
N GLU A 383 5.05 36.23 16.32
CA GLU A 383 4.69 37.33 17.21
C GLU A 383 3.45 38.08 16.69
N THR A 384 3.37 38.28 15.38
CA THR A 384 2.23 38.95 14.75
C THR A 384 0.96 38.10 14.83
N ALA A 385 1.06 36.78 14.58
CA ALA A 385 -0.07 35.86 14.72
C ALA A 385 -0.53 35.73 16.18
N THR A 386 0.40 35.66 17.13
CA THR A 386 0.11 35.62 18.57
C THR A 386 -0.63 36.89 19.01
N LYS A 387 -0.19 38.08 18.56
CA LYS A 387 -0.91 39.34 18.84
C LYS A 387 -2.32 39.35 18.24
N GLU A 388 -2.51 38.85 17.02
CA GLU A 388 -3.82 38.80 16.38
C GLU A 388 -4.79 37.90 17.14
N VAL A 389 -4.37 36.68 17.53
CA VAL A 389 -5.25 35.75 18.25
C VAL A 389 -5.55 36.22 19.69
N GLN A 390 -4.60 36.90 20.34
CA GLN A 390 -4.78 37.47 21.69
C GLN A 390 -5.65 38.73 21.70
N ALA A 391 -5.77 39.44 20.57
CA ALA A 391 -6.64 40.61 20.48
C ALA A 391 -8.12 40.24 20.57
N GLU A 392 -8.48 38.99 20.25
CA GLU A 392 -9.86 38.46 20.30
C GLU A 392 -10.89 39.32 19.54
N THR A 393 -10.44 40.05 18.52
CA THR A 393 -11.28 40.98 17.76
C THR A 393 -12.08 40.29 16.67
N ASP A 394 -11.48 39.30 16.01
CA ASP A 394 -12.04 38.61 14.87
C ASP A 394 -12.30 37.13 15.23
N PRO A 395 -13.56 36.67 15.19
CA PRO A 395 -13.89 35.28 15.43
C PRO A 395 -13.18 34.34 14.43
N MET A 396 -12.36 33.43 14.95
CA MET A 396 -11.58 32.48 14.16
C MET A 396 -11.67 31.07 14.72
N TYR A 397 -11.84 30.08 13.86
CA TYR A 397 -11.96 28.68 14.24
C TYR A 397 -10.92 27.81 13.54
N ILE A 398 -10.45 26.79 14.24
CA ILE A 398 -9.77 25.64 13.66
C ILE A 398 -10.80 24.52 13.53
N ARG A 399 -10.84 23.90 12.35
CA ARG A 399 -11.69 22.73 12.10
C ARG A 399 -10.90 21.47 12.41
N VAL A 400 -11.49 20.57 13.19
CA VAL A 400 -11.04 19.19 13.34
C VAL A 400 -12.10 18.30 12.74
N GLN A 401 -11.75 17.57 11.69
CA GLN A 401 -12.63 16.60 11.08
C GLN A 401 -12.49 15.28 11.83
N VAL A 402 -13.58 14.86 12.49
CA VAL A 402 -13.71 13.52 13.04
C VAL A 402 -14.51 12.69 12.04
N THR A 403 -13.99 11.55 11.62
CA THR A 403 -14.76 10.59 10.82
C THR A 403 -14.66 9.22 11.45
N THR A 404 -15.82 8.65 11.77
CA THR A 404 -15.93 7.27 12.21
C THR A 404 -16.49 6.39 11.10
N ALA A 405 -16.15 5.12 11.14
CA ALA A 405 -16.74 4.10 10.27
C ALA A 405 -16.64 2.73 10.93
N LEU A 406 -17.57 1.84 10.60
CA LEU A 406 -17.53 0.44 11.01
C LEU A 406 -16.91 -0.39 9.90
N ILE A 407 -16.14 -1.41 10.26
CA ILE A 407 -15.84 -2.50 9.34
C ILE A 407 -17.11 -3.30 9.12
N ARG A 408 -17.45 -3.53 7.86
CA ARG A 408 -18.67 -4.25 7.47
C ARG A 408 -18.88 -5.52 8.29
N LYS A 409 -20.00 -5.59 9.03
CA LYS A 409 -20.41 -6.83 9.73
C LYS A 409 -20.96 -7.79 8.65
N THR A 410 -20.37 -8.99 8.54
CA THR A 410 -20.70 -10.11 7.61
C THR A 410 -20.36 -9.89 6.11
N MET A 411 -19.62 -10.74 5.39
CA MET A 411 -19.65 -12.19 5.18
C MET A 411 -18.23 -12.67 4.80
N SER A 412 -17.95 -13.97 4.85
CA SER A 412 -16.63 -14.57 4.54
C SER A 412 -15.88 -13.89 3.39
N GLN A 413 -14.54 -13.80 3.45
CA GLN A 413 -13.67 -13.36 2.33
C GLN A 413 -14.08 -13.95 0.96
N TYR A 414 -14.73 -15.12 0.93
CA TYR A 414 -15.30 -15.74 -0.27
C TYR A 414 -16.47 -15.00 -0.95
N THR A 415 -17.17 -14.10 -0.26
CA THR A 415 -18.37 -13.40 -0.77
C THR A 415 -18.10 -12.03 -1.38
N GLN A 416 -16.87 -11.51 -1.22
CA GLN A 416 -16.42 -10.21 -1.77
C GLN A 416 -15.51 -10.35 -3.00
N VAL A 417 -15.11 -11.58 -3.37
CA VAL A 417 -14.35 -11.79 -4.60
C VAL A 417 -15.30 -11.62 -5.78
N ASP A 418 -15.03 -10.65 -6.65
CA ASP A 418 -15.72 -10.53 -7.93
C ASP A 418 -15.35 -11.73 -8.82
N LEU A 419 -16.19 -12.76 -8.78
CA LEU A 419 -16.07 -13.98 -9.56
C LEU A 419 -16.65 -13.84 -10.98
N SER A 420 -16.93 -12.60 -11.44
CA SER A 420 -17.35 -12.39 -12.81
C SER A 420 -16.26 -12.84 -13.79
N ILE A 421 -16.68 -13.31 -14.96
CA ILE A 421 -15.78 -13.78 -16.02
C ILE A 421 -14.72 -12.71 -16.35
N GLY A 422 -15.13 -11.44 -16.37
CA GLY A 422 -14.25 -10.33 -16.69
C GLY A 422 -13.10 -10.16 -15.70
N LYS A 423 -13.28 -10.51 -14.43
CA LYS A 423 -12.22 -10.48 -13.41
C LYS A 423 -11.40 -11.76 -13.37
N LEU A 424 -12.05 -12.92 -13.45
CA LEU A 424 -11.36 -14.21 -13.39
C LEU A 424 -10.41 -14.43 -14.57
N PHE A 425 -10.74 -13.88 -15.74
CA PHE A 425 -9.97 -14.04 -16.98
C PHE A 425 -9.26 -12.75 -17.43
N ASP A 426 -9.13 -11.74 -16.55
CA ASP A 426 -8.53 -10.46 -16.90
C ASP A 426 -7.03 -10.62 -17.21
N VAL A 427 -6.62 -10.10 -18.37
CA VAL A 427 -5.22 -9.97 -18.80
C VAL A 427 -4.92 -8.57 -19.32
N LYS A 428 -5.81 -7.61 -19.07
CA LYS A 428 -5.63 -6.22 -19.49
C LYS A 428 -4.36 -5.66 -18.88
N ASN A 429 -3.61 -4.90 -19.67
CA ASN A 429 -2.33 -4.29 -19.29
C ASN A 429 -1.21 -5.28 -18.91
N LYS A 430 -1.43 -6.60 -19.05
CA LYS A 430 -0.34 -7.58 -18.91
C LYS A 430 0.62 -7.46 -20.08
N ILE A 431 1.88 -7.81 -19.82
CA ILE A 431 2.98 -7.76 -20.79
C ILE A 431 3.42 -9.19 -21.02
N ALA A 432 3.35 -9.64 -22.28
CA ALA A 432 3.62 -11.01 -22.67
C ALA A 432 4.74 -11.10 -23.72
N LEU A 433 5.55 -12.16 -23.65
CA LEU A 433 6.50 -12.54 -24.69
C LEU A 433 6.15 -13.94 -25.21
N VAL A 434 5.86 -14.05 -26.50
CA VAL A 434 5.46 -15.28 -27.18
C VAL A 434 6.50 -15.67 -28.23
N SER A 435 7.33 -16.65 -27.91
CA SER A 435 8.24 -17.25 -28.90
C SER A 435 7.43 -18.05 -29.94
N GLY A 436 7.80 -17.95 -31.22
CA GLY A 436 7.04 -18.54 -32.32
C GLY A 436 5.66 -17.91 -32.54
N GLY A 437 5.40 -16.72 -32.00
CA GLY A 437 4.09 -16.04 -32.03
C GLY A 437 3.58 -15.61 -33.43
N GLY A 438 4.41 -15.73 -34.47
CA GLY A 438 4.03 -15.34 -35.83
C GLY A 438 3.19 -16.37 -36.61
N SER A 439 2.92 -17.56 -36.06
CA SER A 439 2.09 -18.57 -36.74
C SER A 439 1.53 -19.63 -35.79
N GLY A 440 0.55 -20.41 -36.25
CA GLY A 440 0.04 -21.60 -35.54
C GLY A 440 -0.47 -21.27 -34.13
N ILE A 441 -0.18 -22.14 -33.17
CA ILE A 441 -0.59 -22.01 -31.76
C ILE A 441 -0.08 -20.70 -31.15
N GLY A 442 1.18 -20.33 -31.39
CA GLY A 442 1.73 -19.06 -30.91
C GLY A 442 0.93 -17.84 -31.38
N PHE A 443 0.46 -17.85 -32.63
CA PHE A 443 -0.40 -16.79 -33.15
C PHE A 443 -1.80 -16.80 -32.52
N MET A 444 -2.38 -17.99 -32.27
CA MET A 444 -3.66 -18.12 -31.57
C MET A 444 -3.57 -17.54 -30.15
N ILE A 445 -2.49 -17.85 -29.43
CA ILE A 445 -2.20 -17.32 -28.09
C ILE A 445 -2.01 -15.80 -28.12
N ALA A 446 -1.16 -15.30 -29.02
CA ALA A 446 -0.93 -13.86 -29.16
C ALA A 446 -2.24 -13.11 -29.50
N SER A 447 -3.08 -13.71 -30.36
CA SER A 447 -4.40 -13.16 -30.72
C SER A 447 -5.34 -13.09 -29.52
N ALA A 448 -5.34 -14.10 -28.64
CA ALA A 448 -6.16 -14.09 -27.44
C ALA A 448 -5.73 -12.96 -26.48
N LEU A 449 -4.43 -12.81 -26.26
CA LEU A 449 -3.87 -11.77 -25.39
C LEU A 449 -4.16 -10.36 -25.91
N VAL A 450 -3.93 -10.08 -27.19
CA VAL A 450 -4.20 -8.76 -27.78
C VAL A 450 -5.69 -8.40 -27.74
N GLN A 451 -6.57 -9.36 -28.03
CA GLN A 451 -8.02 -9.14 -27.95
C GLN A 451 -8.52 -8.81 -26.53
N ASN A 452 -7.78 -9.21 -25.50
CA ASN A 452 -8.12 -8.96 -24.10
C ASN A 452 -7.24 -7.87 -23.45
N GLY A 453 -6.64 -6.98 -24.27
CA GLY A 453 -6.00 -5.75 -23.79
C GLY A 453 -4.57 -5.89 -23.28
N ALA A 454 -3.89 -7.01 -23.55
CA ALA A 454 -2.48 -7.18 -23.21
C ALA A 454 -1.53 -6.52 -24.23
N LYS A 455 -0.33 -6.17 -23.77
CA LYS A 455 0.82 -5.83 -24.62
C LYS A 455 1.63 -7.09 -24.90
N VAL A 456 1.83 -7.43 -26.17
CA VAL A 456 2.40 -8.71 -26.60
C VAL A 456 3.61 -8.50 -27.49
N TYR A 457 4.72 -9.17 -27.16
CA TYR A 457 5.89 -9.30 -28.01
C TYR A 457 5.89 -10.67 -28.67
N ILE A 458 5.89 -10.74 -30.00
CA ILE A 458 6.08 -12.00 -30.73
C ILE A 458 7.51 -12.12 -31.23
N ALA A 459 8.14 -13.30 -31.06
CA ALA A 459 9.53 -13.50 -31.44
C ALA A 459 9.74 -14.71 -32.35
N SER A 460 10.43 -14.53 -33.48
CA SER A 460 10.81 -15.62 -34.39
C SER A 460 11.91 -15.21 -35.37
N ARG A 461 12.38 -16.15 -36.20
CA ARG A 461 13.50 -15.93 -37.13
C ARG A 461 13.13 -15.15 -38.39
N LYS A 462 11.87 -15.25 -38.85
CA LYS A 462 11.45 -14.75 -40.16
C LYS A 462 10.74 -13.41 -40.02
N GLU A 463 11.49 -12.32 -40.19
CA GLU A 463 10.99 -10.96 -39.99
C GLU A 463 9.72 -10.64 -40.78
N LYS A 464 9.68 -10.96 -42.07
CA LYS A 464 8.48 -10.73 -42.90
C LYS A 464 7.20 -11.35 -42.30
N GLN A 465 7.32 -12.56 -41.76
CA GLN A 465 6.18 -13.25 -41.12
C GLN A 465 5.79 -12.58 -39.79
N LEU A 466 6.77 -12.05 -39.04
CA LEU A 466 6.49 -11.29 -37.82
C LEU A 466 5.78 -9.97 -38.12
N GLN A 467 6.19 -9.26 -39.18
CA GLN A 467 5.54 -8.01 -39.60
C GLN A 467 4.09 -8.25 -40.02
N GLU A 468 3.84 -9.28 -40.83
CA GLU A 468 2.49 -9.68 -41.24
C GLU A 468 1.64 -10.07 -40.02
N ALA A 469 2.18 -10.87 -39.10
CA ALA A 469 1.48 -11.28 -37.89
C ALA A 469 1.21 -10.11 -36.93
N GLN A 470 2.18 -9.22 -36.72
CA GLN A 470 2.04 -8.05 -35.88
C GLN A 470 0.91 -7.15 -36.38
N LYS A 471 0.88 -6.87 -37.69
CA LYS A 471 -0.20 -6.09 -38.30
C LYS A 471 -1.57 -6.74 -38.05
N ALA A 472 -1.69 -8.03 -38.36
CA ALA A 472 -2.93 -8.77 -38.18
C ALA A 472 -3.38 -8.85 -36.70
N LEU A 473 -2.44 -8.89 -35.75
CA LEU A 473 -2.74 -8.92 -34.31
C LEU A 473 -3.23 -7.55 -33.82
N ASN A 474 -2.57 -6.46 -34.23
CA ASN A 474 -2.95 -5.10 -33.83
C ASN A 474 -4.35 -4.68 -34.32
N GLU A 475 -4.88 -5.32 -35.36
CA GLU A 475 -6.23 -5.07 -35.87
C GLU A 475 -7.32 -5.83 -35.09
N LYS A 476 -6.96 -6.73 -34.15
CA LYS A 476 -7.94 -7.64 -33.52
C LYS A 476 -8.59 -7.13 -32.24
N GLY A 477 -7.98 -6.18 -31.52
CA GLY A 477 -8.56 -5.73 -30.27
C GLY A 477 -7.76 -4.64 -29.56
N PRO A 478 -8.11 -4.33 -28.30
CA PRO A 478 -7.62 -3.17 -27.57
C PRO A 478 -6.16 -3.29 -27.10
N GLY A 479 -5.56 -4.48 -27.17
CA GLY A 479 -4.15 -4.70 -26.85
C GLY A 479 -3.22 -4.22 -27.96
N ARG A 480 -1.92 -4.46 -27.77
CA ARG A 480 -0.88 -4.07 -28.73
C ARG A 480 0.12 -5.18 -28.93
N CYS A 481 0.56 -5.38 -30.16
CA CYS A 481 1.57 -6.32 -30.58
C CYS A 481 2.80 -5.61 -31.16
N GLU A 482 3.98 -6.05 -30.71
CA GLU A 482 5.28 -5.74 -31.28
C GLU A 482 6.04 -7.03 -31.58
N TYR A 483 7.11 -6.96 -32.38
CA TYR A 483 7.94 -8.13 -32.67
C TYR A 483 9.42 -7.93 -32.36
N ILE A 484 10.10 -9.06 -32.20
CA ILE A 484 11.56 -9.16 -32.07
C ILE A 484 12.04 -10.30 -32.98
N VAL A 485 13.01 -10.01 -33.85
CA VAL A 485 13.65 -11.05 -34.67
C VAL A 485 14.64 -11.81 -33.79
N ALA A 486 14.49 -13.13 -33.68
CA ALA A 486 15.34 -13.96 -32.84
C ALA A 486 15.41 -15.42 -33.33
N ASP A 487 16.58 -16.05 -33.16
CA ASP A 487 16.79 -17.49 -33.34
C ASP A 487 17.07 -18.14 -31.98
N LEU A 488 16.19 -19.05 -31.56
CA LEU A 488 16.28 -19.74 -30.27
C LEU A 488 16.98 -21.10 -30.35
N GLY A 489 17.60 -21.45 -31.50
CA GLY A 489 18.33 -22.70 -31.68
C GLY A 489 19.64 -22.80 -30.88
N SER A 490 20.03 -21.76 -30.15
CA SER A 490 21.23 -21.72 -29.32
C SER A 490 21.02 -20.91 -28.04
N LYS A 491 21.88 -21.12 -27.03
CA LYS A 491 21.89 -20.31 -25.79
C LYS A 491 22.10 -18.83 -26.10
N ALA A 492 23.10 -18.49 -26.91
CA ALA A 492 23.41 -17.11 -27.29
C ALA A 492 22.22 -16.42 -27.97
N GLY A 493 21.46 -17.16 -28.79
CA GLY A 493 20.25 -16.63 -29.41
C GLY A 493 19.09 -16.39 -28.42
N CYS A 494 18.98 -17.24 -27.38
CA CYS A 494 18.03 -17.00 -26.28
C CYS A 494 18.43 -15.76 -25.47
N GLU A 495 19.70 -15.64 -25.10
CA GLU A 495 20.23 -14.49 -24.36
C GLU A 495 20.03 -13.18 -25.15
N ALA A 496 20.30 -13.20 -26.46
CA ALA A 496 20.05 -12.05 -27.32
C ALA A 496 18.58 -11.60 -27.34
N LEU A 497 17.63 -12.54 -27.33
CA LEU A 497 16.21 -12.21 -27.21
C LEU A 497 15.87 -11.65 -25.82
N CYS A 498 16.38 -12.27 -24.75
CA CYS A 498 16.20 -11.76 -23.39
C CYS A 498 16.69 -10.32 -23.26
N ASP A 499 17.89 -10.02 -23.77
CA ASP A 499 18.48 -8.68 -23.72
C ASP A 499 17.71 -7.68 -24.57
N ALA A 500 17.26 -8.09 -25.77
CA ALA A 500 16.43 -7.25 -26.62
C ALA A 500 15.09 -6.90 -25.95
N PHE A 501 14.51 -7.85 -25.20
CA PHE A 501 13.28 -7.62 -24.44
C PHE A 501 13.52 -6.69 -23.23
N LYS A 502 14.56 -6.92 -22.44
CA LYS A 502 14.94 -6.10 -21.28
C LYS A 502 15.20 -4.64 -21.61
N LYS A 503 15.64 -4.34 -22.84
CA LYS A 503 15.80 -2.96 -23.33
C LYS A 503 14.47 -2.24 -23.55
N ARG A 504 13.36 -2.96 -23.70
CA ARG A 504 12.04 -2.41 -24.01
C ARG A 504 11.11 -2.40 -22.82
N GLU A 505 11.30 -3.31 -21.86
CA GLU A 505 10.40 -3.50 -20.73
C GLU A 505 11.18 -3.71 -19.43
N SER A 506 10.69 -3.07 -18.35
CA SER A 506 11.26 -3.24 -17.02
C SER A 506 10.70 -4.45 -16.26
N LYS A 507 9.65 -5.10 -16.79
CA LYS A 507 8.92 -6.22 -16.19
C LYS A 507 8.29 -7.11 -17.26
N LEU A 508 7.99 -8.35 -16.92
CA LEU A 508 7.30 -9.33 -17.77
C LEU A 508 6.23 -10.03 -16.93
N HIS A 509 5.02 -10.19 -17.45
CA HIS A 509 3.97 -10.90 -16.72
C HIS A 509 3.78 -12.32 -17.25
N ILE A 510 3.91 -12.53 -18.56
CA ILE A 510 3.60 -13.81 -19.22
C ILE A 510 4.70 -14.20 -20.21
N LEU A 511 5.42 -15.28 -19.96
CA LEU A 511 6.35 -15.90 -20.90
C LEU A 511 5.70 -17.14 -21.54
N VAL A 512 5.64 -17.16 -22.88
CA VAL A 512 5.16 -18.32 -23.63
C VAL A 512 6.29 -18.91 -24.45
N ASN A 513 6.74 -20.09 -24.02
CA ASN A 513 7.71 -20.87 -24.74
C ASN A 513 7.00 -21.81 -25.74
N ASN A 514 6.76 -21.29 -26.95
CA ASN A 514 6.01 -21.98 -28.01
C ASN A 514 6.87 -22.36 -29.22
N SER A 515 8.02 -21.71 -29.46
CA SER A 515 8.93 -22.11 -30.54
C SER A 515 9.29 -23.59 -30.45
N GLY A 516 9.17 -24.31 -31.57
CA GLY A 516 9.52 -25.71 -31.61
C GLY A 516 9.75 -26.25 -33.02
N ALA A 517 10.38 -27.42 -33.09
CA ALA A 517 10.61 -28.19 -34.31
C ALA A 517 10.29 -29.67 -34.07
N THR A 518 10.06 -30.37 -35.18
CA THR A 518 9.96 -31.83 -35.22
C THR A 518 10.90 -32.36 -36.30
N TRP A 519 11.35 -33.60 -36.13
CA TRP A 519 12.13 -34.33 -37.12
C TRP A 519 11.74 -35.81 -37.11
N GLY A 520 11.76 -36.44 -38.29
CA GLY A 520 11.55 -37.86 -38.43
C GLY A 520 12.56 -38.45 -39.40
N ALA A 521 13.17 -39.57 -39.00
CA ALA A 521 14.15 -40.32 -39.79
C ALA A 521 14.22 -41.76 -39.24
N PRO A 522 14.56 -42.76 -40.07
CA PRO A 522 14.65 -44.15 -39.62
C PRO A 522 15.48 -44.30 -38.35
N TRP A 523 15.02 -45.13 -37.41
CA TRP A 523 15.68 -45.33 -36.11
C TRP A 523 17.18 -45.64 -36.25
N ASP A 524 17.55 -46.55 -37.15
CA ASP A 524 18.93 -46.99 -37.35
C ASP A 524 19.82 -45.93 -38.01
N ASN A 525 19.25 -44.81 -38.48
CA ASN A 525 19.98 -43.72 -39.15
C ASN A 525 19.36 -42.35 -38.85
N PHE A 526 19.07 -42.09 -37.57
CA PHE A 526 18.55 -40.80 -37.15
C PHE A 526 19.67 -39.74 -37.18
N PRO A 527 19.52 -38.61 -37.91
CA PRO A 527 20.59 -37.64 -38.04
C PRO A 527 20.78 -36.85 -36.75
N GLU A 528 22.01 -36.84 -36.24
CA GLU A 528 22.37 -36.15 -35.00
C GLU A 528 22.18 -34.63 -35.12
N LYS A 529 22.82 -33.99 -36.11
CA LYS A 529 22.84 -32.52 -36.22
C LYS A 529 21.51 -31.92 -36.65
N GLU A 530 20.92 -32.41 -37.74
CA GLU A 530 19.68 -31.87 -38.32
C GLU A 530 18.44 -32.28 -37.53
N GLY A 531 18.49 -33.47 -36.91
CA GLY A 531 17.41 -34.05 -36.12
C GLY A 531 17.60 -33.81 -34.63
N TRP A 532 18.42 -34.64 -33.98
CA TRP A 532 18.48 -34.74 -32.51
C TRP A 532 18.89 -33.41 -31.85
N ASP A 533 20.05 -32.88 -32.21
CA ASP A 533 20.61 -31.66 -31.64
C ASP A 533 19.70 -30.46 -31.86
N ARG A 534 19.19 -30.32 -33.09
CA ARG A 534 18.32 -29.20 -33.46
C ARG A 534 16.99 -29.24 -32.70
N VAL A 535 16.36 -30.41 -32.60
CA VAL A 535 15.08 -30.59 -31.91
C VAL A 535 15.27 -30.36 -30.40
N MET A 536 16.30 -30.95 -29.79
CA MET A 536 16.59 -30.76 -28.37
C MET A 536 17.01 -29.33 -28.02
N ALA A 537 17.80 -28.69 -28.89
CA ALA A 537 18.21 -27.30 -28.70
C ALA A 537 17.01 -26.34 -28.74
N LEU A 538 16.11 -26.51 -29.70
CA LEU A 538 14.96 -25.62 -29.82
C LEU A 538 13.86 -25.94 -28.80
N ASN A 539 13.50 -27.21 -28.63
CA ASN A 539 12.32 -27.58 -27.83
C ASN A 539 12.60 -27.62 -26.32
N VAL A 540 13.84 -27.90 -25.89
CA VAL A 540 14.16 -28.11 -24.47
C VAL A 540 15.11 -27.03 -23.97
N LYS A 541 16.27 -26.89 -24.61
CA LYS A 541 17.31 -25.95 -24.17
C LYS A 541 16.83 -24.51 -24.20
N SER A 542 16.08 -24.11 -25.24
CA SER A 542 15.59 -22.73 -25.34
C SER A 542 14.65 -22.35 -24.20
N LEU A 543 13.75 -23.25 -23.78
CA LEU A 543 12.78 -23.04 -22.70
C LEU A 543 13.48 -22.71 -21.38
N PHE A 544 14.52 -23.48 -21.05
CA PHE A 544 15.31 -23.25 -19.86
C PHE A 544 15.99 -21.87 -19.90
N TYR A 545 16.71 -21.55 -20.98
CA TYR A 545 17.46 -20.29 -21.05
C TYR A 545 16.58 -19.05 -21.18
N MET A 546 15.45 -19.13 -21.88
CA MET A 546 14.47 -18.05 -21.94
C MET A 546 13.86 -17.78 -20.57
N THR A 547 13.46 -18.83 -19.85
CA THR A 547 12.84 -18.71 -18.53
C THR A 547 13.84 -18.21 -17.50
N SER A 548 15.05 -18.78 -17.47
CA SER A 548 16.13 -18.33 -16.59
C SER A 548 16.52 -16.87 -16.86
N GLY A 549 16.71 -16.49 -18.12
CA GLY A 549 17.13 -15.14 -18.51
C GLY A 549 16.10 -14.05 -18.23
N LEU A 550 14.82 -14.39 -18.13
CA LEU A 550 13.71 -13.45 -17.87
C LEU A 550 13.12 -13.58 -16.46
N SER A 551 13.64 -14.47 -15.62
CA SER A 551 13.09 -14.74 -14.28
C SER A 551 13.00 -13.48 -13.42
N GLU A 552 14.00 -12.58 -13.47
CA GLU A 552 13.98 -11.32 -12.70
C GLU A 552 12.81 -10.42 -13.11
N LEU A 553 12.55 -10.29 -14.42
CA LEU A 553 11.43 -9.50 -14.93
C LEU A 553 10.08 -10.13 -14.60
N LEU A 554 10.00 -11.46 -14.59
CA LEU A 554 8.81 -12.23 -14.19
C LEU A 554 8.46 -12.06 -12.71
N GLN A 555 9.44 -11.74 -11.86
CA GLN A 555 9.26 -11.56 -10.42
C GLN A 555 8.82 -10.15 -10.02
N LYS A 556 9.08 -9.15 -10.87
CA LYS A 556 9.07 -7.74 -10.45
C LYS A 556 7.72 -7.24 -9.91
N ASP A 557 6.62 -7.74 -10.49
CA ASP A 557 5.25 -7.40 -10.08
C ASP A 557 4.51 -8.63 -9.53
N ALA A 558 5.22 -9.74 -9.31
CA ALA A 558 4.60 -11.00 -8.96
C ALA A 558 4.26 -11.09 -7.47
N THR A 559 3.06 -11.58 -7.18
CA THR A 559 2.60 -11.88 -5.82
C THR A 559 2.00 -13.28 -5.76
N ALA A 560 1.71 -13.79 -4.56
CA ALA A 560 1.01 -15.06 -4.42
C ALA A 560 -0.39 -15.07 -5.08
N ALA A 561 -1.07 -13.91 -5.13
CA ALA A 561 -2.39 -13.77 -5.75
C ALA A 561 -2.32 -13.47 -7.26
N ASP A 562 -1.21 -12.88 -7.73
CA ASP A 562 -0.97 -12.57 -9.13
C ASP A 562 0.48 -12.87 -9.53
N PRO A 563 0.82 -14.15 -9.73
CA PRO A 563 2.20 -14.56 -10.00
C PRO A 563 2.74 -14.15 -11.39
N GLY A 564 4.05 -14.22 -11.59
CA GLY A 564 4.59 -14.30 -12.96
C GLY A 564 4.13 -15.60 -13.62
N ARG A 565 3.87 -15.61 -14.93
CA ARG A 565 3.33 -16.78 -15.64
C ARG A 565 4.30 -17.29 -16.69
N VAL A 566 4.66 -18.57 -16.63
CA VAL A 566 5.40 -19.27 -17.69
C VAL A 566 4.53 -20.41 -18.22
N VAL A 567 4.30 -20.41 -19.53
CA VAL A 567 3.56 -21.46 -20.22
C VAL A 567 4.43 -22.09 -21.31
N ASN A 568 4.71 -23.38 -21.16
CA ASN A 568 5.45 -24.17 -22.14
C ASN A 568 4.46 -24.90 -23.07
N ILE A 569 4.67 -24.83 -24.38
CA ILE A 569 3.86 -25.60 -25.34
C ILE A 569 4.55 -26.93 -25.64
N SER A 570 4.05 -27.98 -25.01
CA SER A 570 4.52 -29.36 -25.19
C SER A 570 3.72 -30.05 -26.31
N SER A 571 3.27 -31.28 -26.10
CA SER A 571 2.39 -32.07 -26.97
C SER A 571 1.87 -33.29 -26.21
N VAL A 572 0.70 -33.81 -26.59
CA VAL A 572 0.25 -35.13 -26.11
C VAL A 572 1.23 -36.26 -26.46
N ALA A 573 2.05 -36.10 -27.50
CA ALA A 573 3.11 -37.04 -27.86
C ALA A 573 4.25 -37.11 -26.82
N GLY A 574 4.30 -36.18 -25.86
CA GLY A 574 5.21 -36.25 -24.71
C GLY A 574 4.74 -37.20 -23.60
N ASN A 575 3.47 -37.63 -23.63
CA ASN A 575 2.88 -38.54 -22.63
C ASN A 575 2.73 -39.98 -23.16
N ASP A 576 2.67 -40.18 -24.47
CA ASP A 576 2.46 -41.48 -25.08
C ASP A 576 3.39 -41.69 -26.28
N PRO A 577 4.23 -42.74 -26.29
CA PRO A 577 5.02 -43.10 -27.46
C PRO A 577 4.15 -43.60 -28.64
N ILE A 578 2.88 -43.96 -28.45
CA ILE A 578 1.97 -44.50 -29.49
C ILE A 578 1.37 -43.39 -30.38
N ALA A 579 1.81 -42.13 -30.26
CA ALA A 579 1.41 -41.06 -31.20
C ALA A 579 1.88 -41.29 -32.66
N HIS A 580 2.56 -42.41 -32.92
CA HIS A 580 2.98 -42.89 -34.24
C HIS A 580 1.82 -43.59 -34.96
N ASP A 581 1.62 -43.25 -36.24
CA ASP A 581 0.58 -43.79 -37.15
C ASP A 581 -0.80 -43.10 -37.12
N THR A 582 -0.82 -41.79 -36.85
CA THR A 582 -2.04 -40.94 -36.94
C THR A 582 -2.23 -40.28 -38.31
N GLY A 583 -1.40 -40.61 -39.32
CA GLY A 583 -1.38 -39.94 -40.64
C GLY A 583 -0.75 -38.54 -40.65
N LEU A 584 -0.46 -37.94 -39.48
CA LEU A 584 0.25 -36.66 -39.31
C LEU A 584 1.69 -36.82 -38.80
N ALA A 585 1.97 -37.90 -38.07
CA ALA A 585 3.30 -38.22 -37.54
C ALA A 585 3.81 -39.50 -38.21
N ASN A 586 5.05 -39.47 -38.71
CA ASN A 586 5.70 -40.68 -39.20
C ASN A 586 5.99 -41.62 -38.01
N LYS A 587 6.01 -42.95 -38.26
CA LYS A 587 6.46 -43.94 -37.28
C LYS A 587 7.90 -43.69 -36.79
N ASP A 588 8.68 -42.97 -37.58
CA ASP A 588 10.09 -42.66 -37.28
C ASP A 588 10.30 -41.24 -36.69
N GLN A 589 9.24 -40.61 -36.16
CA GLN A 589 9.34 -39.29 -35.50
C GLN A 589 9.86 -39.44 -34.06
N ASP A 590 10.78 -38.57 -33.62
CA ASP A 590 11.23 -38.59 -32.23
C ASP A 590 10.48 -37.58 -31.37
N ASN A 591 9.79 -38.07 -30.33
CA ASN A 591 9.00 -37.28 -29.40
C ASN A 591 9.68 -37.03 -28.04
N THR A 592 10.93 -37.49 -27.87
CA THR A 592 11.70 -37.38 -26.62
C THR A 592 11.74 -35.97 -26.07
N SER A 593 11.92 -34.98 -26.96
CA SER A 593 11.95 -33.57 -26.56
C SER A 593 10.67 -33.09 -25.85
N LYS A 594 9.49 -33.64 -26.20
CA LYS A 594 8.22 -33.24 -25.57
C LYS A 594 8.05 -33.85 -24.18
N ALA A 595 8.49 -35.09 -23.98
CA ALA A 595 8.59 -35.66 -22.64
C ALA A 595 9.57 -34.88 -21.75
N ALA A 596 10.72 -34.45 -22.30
CA ALA A 596 11.67 -33.61 -21.60
C ALA A 596 11.09 -32.25 -21.20
N VAL A 597 10.27 -31.62 -22.05
CA VAL A 597 9.56 -30.37 -21.71
C VAL A 597 8.61 -30.55 -20.54
N ASN A 598 7.88 -31.67 -20.47
CA ASN A 598 6.99 -31.95 -19.36
C ASN A 598 7.80 -32.02 -18.05
N HIS A 599 8.85 -32.83 -17.99
CA HIS A 599 9.67 -32.92 -16.78
C HIS A 599 10.35 -31.59 -16.40
N LEU A 600 10.84 -30.84 -17.40
CA LEU A 600 11.43 -29.52 -17.21
C LEU A 600 10.42 -28.52 -16.62
N THR A 601 9.16 -28.59 -17.04
CA THR A 601 8.07 -27.76 -16.50
C THR A 601 7.90 -27.97 -15.01
N THR A 602 7.81 -29.22 -14.55
CA THR A 602 7.70 -29.55 -13.11
C THR A 602 8.92 -29.05 -12.33
N THR A 603 10.12 -29.24 -12.89
CA THR A 603 11.37 -28.79 -12.24
C THR A 603 11.41 -27.27 -12.07
N MET A 604 11.05 -26.52 -13.12
CA MET A 604 11.01 -25.06 -13.06
C MET A 604 9.88 -24.56 -12.15
N ALA A 605 8.73 -25.24 -12.09
CA ALA A 605 7.62 -24.88 -11.22
C ALA A 605 8.04 -24.87 -9.73
N VAL A 606 8.70 -25.93 -9.26
CA VAL A 606 9.19 -26.01 -7.87
C VAL A 606 10.27 -24.95 -7.62
N THR A 607 11.17 -24.74 -8.58
CA THR A 607 12.28 -23.78 -8.45
C THR A 607 11.80 -22.33 -8.37
N LEU A 608 10.72 -22.00 -9.09
CA LEU A 608 10.25 -20.62 -9.25
C LEU A 608 9.01 -20.28 -8.39
N ALA A 609 8.35 -21.27 -7.78
CA ALA A 609 7.21 -21.03 -6.89
C ALA A 609 7.53 -20.11 -5.69
N PRO A 610 8.66 -20.24 -4.97
CA PRO A 610 9.03 -19.30 -3.90
C PRO A 610 9.25 -17.85 -4.37
N LYS A 611 9.38 -17.67 -5.68
CA LYS A 611 9.55 -16.38 -6.36
C LYS A 611 8.24 -15.88 -6.97
N PHE A 612 7.10 -16.47 -6.58
CA PHE A 612 5.78 -16.16 -7.10
C PHE A 612 5.68 -16.29 -8.63
N VAL A 613 6.33 -17.29 -9.24
CA VAL A 613 6.19 -17.56 -10.67
C VAL A 613 5.64 -18.97 -10.88
N THR A 614 4.52 -19.07 -11.59
CA THR A 614 3.93 -20.35 -11.98
C THR A 614 4.51 -20.83 -13.31
N VAL A 615 4.69 -22.15 -13.42
CA VAL A 615 5.21 -22.77 -14.65
C VAL A 615 4.33 -23.95 -15.01
N ASN A 616 3.63 -23.87 -16.13
CA ASN A 616 2.71 -24.92 -16.60
C ASN A 616 3.00 -25.30 -18.06
N ALA A 617 2.53 -26.47 -18.47
CA ALA A 617 2.57 -26.91 -19.85
C ALA A 617 1.17 -27.13 -20.41
N ILE A 618 0.93 -26.65 -21.63
CA ILE A 618 -0.19 -27.08 -22.45
C ILE A 618 0.33 -28.18 -23.37
N LEU A 619 -0.41 -29.28 -23.49
CA LEU A 619 -0.10 -30.44 -24.32
C LEU A 619 -1.16 -30.54 -25.43
N PRO A 620 -0.97 -29.85 -26.56
CA PRO A 620 -1.95 -29.86 -27.65
C PRO A 620 -1.96 -31.21 -28.38
N GLY A 621 -3.15 -31.59 -28.83
CA GLY A 621 -3.36 -32.56 -29.90
C GLY A 621 -3.18 -31.91 -31.28
N VAL A 622 -4.07 -32.24 -32.22
CA VAL A 622 -4.00 -31.69 -33.58
C VAL A 622 -4.67 -30.30 -33.64
N TYR A 623 -3.89 -29.29 -34.03
CA TYR A 623 -4.36 -27.92 -34.28
C TYR A 623 -3.96 -27.44 -35.68
N PRO A 624 -4.76 -26.57 -36.33
CA PRO A 624 -4.39 -25.95 -37.61
C PRO A 624 -3.09 -25.14 -37.52
N SER A 625 -2.11 -25.50 -38.34
CA SER A 625 -0.84 -24.79 -38.46
C SER A 625 -0.15 -25.13 -39.78
N LYS A 626 0.96 -24.44 -40.10
CA LYS A 626 1.81 -24.84 -41.24
C LYS A 626 2.34 -26.27 -41.12
N MET A 627 2.57 -26.75 -39.89
CA MET A 627 3.09 -28.09 -39.63
C MET A 627 2.04 -29.19 -39.92
N THR A 628 0.77 -28.89 -39.68
CA THR A 628 -0.35 -29.84 -39.87
C THR A 628 -1.06 -29.68 -41.22
N ALA A 629 -0.76 -28.63 -41.98
CA ALA A 629 -1.42 -28.28 -43.24
C ALA A 629 -1.44 -29.44 -44.27
N PHE A 630 -0.35 -30.21 -44.36
CA PHE A 630 -0.28 -31.38 -45.25
C PHE A 630 -1.28 -32.46 -44.86
N GLY A 631 -1.40 -32.80 -43.57
CA GLY A 631 -2.37 -33.79 -43.11
C GLY A 631 -3.81 -33.32 -43.27
N PHE A 632 -4.09 -32.03 -43.02
CA PHE A 632 -5.41 -31.45 -43.31
C PHE A 632 -5.78 -31.55 -44.80
N SER A 633 -4.82 -31.33 -45.71
CA SER A 633 -5.09 -31.40 -47.15
C SER A 633 -5.37 -32.83 -47.66
N LYS A 634 -4.91 -33.86 -46.94
CA LYS A 634 -5.04 -35.27 -47.36
C LYS A 634 -6.09 -36.06 -46.60
N ALA A 635 -6.38 -35.69 -45.36
CA ALA A 635 -7.04 -36.57 -44.41
C ALA A 635 -7.85 -35.83 -43.33
N ALA A 636 -8.41 -34.65 -43.61
CA ALA A 636 -9.17 -33.86 -42.64
C ALA A 636 -10.26 -34.66 -41.90
N ASP A 637 -11.05 -35.45 -42.63
CA ASP A 637 -12.11 -36.29 -42.04
C ASP A 637 -11.55 -37.41 -41.16
N LEU A 638 -10.39 -37.98 -41.52
CA LEU A 638 -9.74 -39.02 -40.71
C LEU A 638 -9.17 -38.42 -39.42
N LEU A 639 -8.59 -37.22 -39.51
CA LEU A 639 -8.11 -36.48 -38.35
C LEU A 639 -9.25 -36.10 -37.41
N ALA A 640 -10.39 -35.66 -37.94
CA ALA A 640 -11.57 -35.41 -37.11
C ALA A 640 -12.07 -36.70 -36.43
N LYS A 641 -12.13 -37.82 -37.18
CA LYS A 641 -12.58 -39.13 -36.68
C LYS A 641 -11.65 -39.77 -35.64
N SER A 642 -10.36 -39.40 -35.62
CA SER A 642 -9.41 -39.91 -34.61
C SER A 642 -9.56 -39.23 -33.24
N HIS A 643 -10.40 -38.19 -33.15
CA HIS A 643 -10.69 -37.48 -31.90
C HIS A 643 -12.10 -37.87 -31.42
N PRO A 644 -12.29 -38.32 -30.17
CA PRO A 644 -13.61 -38.61 -29.60
C PRO A 644 -14.61 -37.46 -29.73
N MET A 645 -14.15 -36.21 -29.66
CA MET A 645 -14.99 -35.02 -29.86
C MET A 645 -15.38 -34.77 -31.33
N GLY A 646 -14.97 -35.63 -32.26
CA GLY A 646 -15.33 -35.57 -33.69
C GLY A 646 -14.72 -34.40 -34.46
N ARG A 647 -13.77 -33.68 -33.86
CA ARG A 647 -13.08 -32.53 -34.46
C ARG A 647 -11.66 -32.37 -33.90
N VAL A 648 -10.83 -31.71 -34.69
CA VAL A 648 -9.52 -31.18 -34.24
C VAL A 648 -9.70 -29.93 -33.36
N GLY A 649 -8.61 -29.50 -32.73
CA GLY A 649 -8.58 -28.26 -31.95
C GLY A 649 -8.76 -27.01 -32.81
N ALA A 650 -9.40 -25.99 -32.25
CA ALA A 650 -9.67 -24.70 -32.86
C ALA A 650 -8.99 -23.57 -32.07
N PRO A 651 -8.78 -22.38 -32.66
CA PRO A 651 -8.19 -21.23 -31.95
C PRO A 651 -8.88 -20.90 -30.62
N THR A 652 -10.19 -21.09 -30.52
CA THR A 652 -10.99 -20.85 -29.30
C THR A 652 -10.64 -21.82 -28.18
N ASP A 653 -10.35 -23.09 -28.49
CA ASP A 653 -9.97 -24.10 -27.48
C ASP A 653 -8.63 -23.73 -26.85
N MET A 654 -7.66 -23.32 -27.68
CA MET A 654 -6.35 -22.89 -27.22
C MET A 654 -6.44 -21.57 -26.45
N ALA A 655 -7.20 -20.60 -26.95
CA ALA A 655 -7.36 -19.30 -26.31
C ALA A 655 -8.00 -19.42 -24.92
N GLY A 656 -9.07 -20.21 -24.79
CA GLY A 656 -9.76 -20.40 -23.51
C GLY A 656 -8.87 -21.02 -22.44
N LEU A 657 -8.20 -22.14 -22.77
CA LEU A 657 -7.26 -22.79 -21.86
C LEU A 657 -6.07 -21.89 -21.51
N PHE A 658 -5.51 -21.19 -22.50
CA PHE A 658 -4.38 -20.31 -22.27
C PHE A 658 -4.75 -19.14 -21.35
N LEU A 659 -5.85 -18.44 -21.61
CA LEU A 659 -6.33 -17.33 -20.78
C LEU A 659 -6.61 -17.78 -19.35
N PHE A 660 -7.22 -18.95 -19.16
CA PHE A 660 -7.40 -19.53 -17.83
C PHE A 660 -6.09 -19.61 -17.05
N LEU A 661 -5.03 -20.16 -17.65
CA LEU A 661 -3.75 -20.37 -16.96
C LEU A 661 -3.00 -19.08 -16.61
N VAL A 662 -3.16 -18.04 -17.42
CA VAL A 662 -2.37 -16.80 -17.26
C VAL A 662 -3.13 -15.65 -16.60
N SER A 663 -4.39 -15.87 -16.24
CA SER A 663 -5.27 -14.90 -15.57
C SER A 663 -5.39 -15.22 -14.06
N PRO A 664 -6.11 -14.39 -13.27
CA PRO A 664 -6.37 -14.68 -11.85
C PRO A 664 -6.96 -16.08 -11.61
N GLY A 665 -7.80 -16.59 -12.50
CA GLY A 665 -8.39 -17.94 -12.40
C GLY A 665 -7.36 -19.08 -12.37
N GLY A 666 -6.17 -18.87 -12.94
CA GLY A 666 -5.07 -19.83 -12.94
C GLY A 666 -3.96 -19.54 -11.94
N ALA A 667 -4.13 -18.55 -11.04
CA ALA A 667 -3.07 -18.09 -10.14
C ALA A 667 -2.52 -19.18 -9.21
N HIS A 668 -3.33 -20.17 -8.85
CA HIS A 668 -2.94 -21.26 -7.96
C HIS A 668 -2.52 -22.56 -8.69
N ILE A 669 -2.30 -22.51 -10.00
CA ILE A 669 -1.91 -23.68 -10.81
C ILE A 669 -0.43 -23.54 -11.19
N THR A 670 0.40 -24.49 -10.74
CA THR A 670 1.82 -24.57 -11.13
C THR A 670 2.25 -26.03 -11.23
N GLY A 671 3.18 -26.33 -12.15
CA GLY A 671 3.67 -27.68 -12.43
C GLY A 671 2.70 -28.56 -13.22
N ALA A 672 1.58 -28.01 -13.71
CA ALA A 672 0.54 -28.79 -14.38
C ALA A 672 0.89 -29.08 -15.85
N HIS A 673 0.51 -30.27 -16.33
CA HIS A 673 0.56 -30.68 -17.73
C HIS A 673 -0.86 -30.90 -18.25
N ILE A 674 -1.42 -29.91 -18.95
CA ILE A 674 -2.83 -29.90 -19.31
C ILE A 674 -3.00 -30.29 -20.78
N GLU A 675 -3.68 -31.42 -20.98
CA GLU A 675 -3.98 -31.96 -22.30
C GLU A 675 -5.11 -31.17 -22.97
N SER A 676 -4.93 -30.86 -24.25
CA SER A 676 -5.94 -30.18 -25.06
C SER A 676 -5.99 -30.84 -26.44
N ASP A 677 -6.70 -31.96 -26.52
CA ASP A 677 -6.61 -32.88 -27.65
C ASP A 677 -7.95 -33.54 -28.04
N GLY A 678 -9.06 -33.06 -27.50
CA GLY A 678 -10.38 -33.63 -27.75
C GLY A 678 -10.53 -35.11 -27.37
N GLY A 679 -9.69 -35.62 -26.47
CA GLY A 679 -9.65 -37.01 -26.03
C GLY A 679 -8.87 -37.95 -26.96
N SER A 680 -8.18 -37.43 -27.98
CA SER A 680 -7.48 -38.24 -28.99
C SER A 680 -6.48 -39.24 -28.39
N ARG A 681 -5.79 -38.87 -27.32
CA ARG A 681 -4.79 -39.70 -26.65
C ARG A 681 -5.42 -40.88 -25.90
N ILE A 682 -6.58 -40.67 -25.28
CA ILE A 682 -7.24 -41.71 -24.45
C ILE A 682 -8.17 -42.62 -25.27
N SER A 683 -8.50 -42.25 -26.50
CA SER A 683 -9.43 -42.97 -27.38
C SER A 683 -8.90 -44.31 -27.91
N GLY A 684 -7.58 -44.50 -27.92
CA GLY A 684 -6.92 -45.76 -28.31
C GLY A 684 -7.31 -46.98 -27.47
N ARG A 685 -8.13 -46.81 -26.42
CA ARG A 685 -8.65 -47.87 -25.54
C ARG A 685 -10.13 -48.24 -25.77
N GLY A 686 -10.71 -47.95 -26.94
CA GLY A 686 -12.00 -48.51 -27.34
C GLY A 686 -13.24 -47.83 -26.75
N ILE A 687 -13.20 -46.52 -26.51
CA ILE A 687 -14.38 -45.77 -26.07
C ILE A 687 -15.26 -45.46 -27.28
N GLY A 688 -16.56 -45.77 -27.15
CA GLY A 688 -17.57 -45.64 -28.21
C GLY A 688 -17.63 -44.24 -28.82
N LYS A 689 -17.78 -44.21 -30.14
CA LYS A 689 -17.89 -43.01 -30.98
C LYS A 689 -19.20 -42.26 -30.65
N LEU A 690 -19.14 -40.93 -30.56
CA LEU A 690 -20.32 -40.06 -30.59
C LEU A 690 -20.96 -40.04 -31.98
#